data_AF-A0A1M7C7R5-F1
#
_entry.id   AF-A0A1M7C7R5-F1
#
_cell.length_a   1.000
_cell.length_b   1.000
_cell.length_c   1.000
_cell.angle_alpha   90.00
_cell.angle_beta   90.00
_cell.angle_gamma   90.00
#
_symmetry.space_group_name_H-M   'P 1'
#
loop_
_entity.id
_entity.type
_entity.pdbx_description
1 polymer ?
#
loop_
_entity_poly.entity_id
_entity_poly.type
_entity_poly.pdbx_seq_one_letter_code
_entity_poly.pdbx_strand_id
1 'polypeptide(L)'
;MKHFLPHCLLILLVSFLFSCSSDSEEPTPEPDTTAPQVDFSIAGSQSSNTNVPVVVSNQIEISIDAKDSGGIAKVEAFIDDQKVGEDTSAPYEIIIDVSNYTSKQASTNKFTDYTLKITVTDTSGNVTSKDQIIHIDNELPSITNVSLTNGQVIGGDTNMVTFNATDNEGLIGTVIYVNDEMLTEITDESYELNINTLELPDGENLLKIEAIDQAENKAKFEVLFIADNTGPEITLESLTENQIVDETLLLIPEIMDEHSDIVSVEFLMGEDSQTLIEGQTAYEWELDPETFGTGAMSVFIKSTDALNNENMVEFPIEILRRLMTINIPGDFFNPQTARLYVFASGMDGQLLDIERIYDDSTIIKLHTDQETNGDFEYMLTFADYSTGTFGNSSEFTTIQNIVPSILPEMDLKAYNPFFYQGESYLLQTENFDFNDQLSLTGWGADYSASFSHDNNGPTGNVYIEKSQNISSALQSNSLYLSLYNYTMSEYSYALLDANVSSNPVLTPDMFTTEGVERKVYEPIINGEAVETSGISLYGYMDQEEFDNNIYHLIYAIGYQYLPDGGIPYYISDAFTHYKYNVRLNDYFTERTGEPEASFTPVDWTIDYTFSNNQFELSKSGIGHTIGKISIDSDAPEVINGLNIMYRWNLVFDSQEMDQVILPEIPEEIQSWGFYPLYENNNLKVQQVELRGYEGIIDYDSYLTGVIKSNTYPYTISPKMESKFKSLLPGYYYRAPNFLLD
;
A
#
# COMPACT_ATOMS: atom_id res chain seq x y z
N MET A 1 -25.06 -77.08 -14.18
CA MET A 1 -24.18 -76.11 -14.85
C MET A 1 -22.81 -76.78 -14.94
N LYS A 2 -22.38 -77.21 -16.14
CA LYS A 2 -21.29 -76.60 -16.93
C LYS A 2 -20.00 -76.33 -16.11
N HIS A 3 -18.76 -76.68 -16.44
CA HIS A 3 -18.05 -77.65 -17.33
C HIS A 3 -16.54 -77.51 -17.00
N PHE A 4 -15.61 -78.46 -17.17
CA PHE A 4 -15.61 -79.85 -17.66
C PHE A 4 -14.52 -80.67 -16.89
N LEU A 5 -14.42 -81.98 -17.16
CA LEU A 5 -13.29 -82.90 -16.82
C LEU A 5 -12.14 -82.79 -17.87
N PRO A 6 -10.96 -83.46 -17.74
CA PRO A 6 -10.66 -84.74 -17.04
C PRO A 6 -9.49 -84.67 -16.02
N HIS A 7 -9.32 -85.59 -15.04
CA HIS A 7 -9.20 -87.07 -15.11
C HIS A 7 -7.98 -87.52 -15.94
N CYS A 8 -7.22 -88.58 -15.63
CA CYS A 8 -7.48 -89.72 -14.74
C CYS A 8 -6.15 -90.47 -14.43
N LEU A 9 -6.19 -91.43 -13.48
CA LEU A 9 -5.60 -92.79 -13.48
C LEU A 9 -4.21 -93.05 -14.19
N LEU A 10 -3.37 -93.96 -13.69
CA LEU A 10 -3.75 -95.33 -13.34
C LEU A 10 -2.73 -96.03 -12.44
N ILE A 11 -3.23 -96.77 -11.45
CA ILE A 11 -2.48 -97.76 -10.65
C ILE A 11 -2.40 -99.08 -11.44
N LEU A 12 -1.20 -99.66 -11.54
CA LEU A 12 -0.97 -101.07 -11.90
C LEU A 12 0.20 -101.57 -11.02
N LEU A 13 -0.01 -102.28 -9.91
CA LEU A 13 -0.46 -103.67 -9.79
C LEU A 13 0.43 -104.68 -10.54
N VAL A 14 1.41 -105.26 -9.82
CA VAL A 14 1.79 -106.67 -9.93
C VAL A 14 2.16 -107.18 -8.54
N SER A 15 1.69 -108.38 -8.19
CA SER A 15 2.05 -109.12 -6.98
C SER A 15 2.36 -110.58 -7.32
N PHE A 16 3.32 -111.19 -6.61
CA PHE A 16 3.78 -112.60 -6.75
C PHE A 16 4.41 -112.96 -8.13
N LEU A 17 5.57 -113.61 -8.20
CA LEU A 17 5.77 -115.02 -7.84
C LEU A 17 7.26 -115.42 -7.69
N PHE A 18 7.45 -116.56 -7.04
CA PHE A 18 8.65 -117.40 -6.93
C PHE A 18 9.46 -117.61 -8.24
N SER A 19 10.80 -117.79 -8.11
CA SER A 19 11.49 -119.09 -8.36
C SER A 19 12.90 -118.96 -8.99
N CYS A 20 13.89 -119.45 -8.23
CA CYS A 20 15.13 -120.15 -8.63
C CYS A 20 15.80 -119.93 -10.02
N SER A 21 17.02 -119.41 -9.99
CA SER A 21 18.18 -119.91 -10.76
C SER A 21 19.45 -119.51 -9.98
N SER A 22 20.13 -120.44 -9.31
CA SER A 22 21.30 -121.20 -9.77
C SER A 22 22.62 -120.41 -9.79
N ASP A 23 23.56 -120.81 -8.91
CA ASP A 23 25.01 -120.59 -8.96
C ASP A 23 25.55 -119.39 -9.74
N SER A 24 25.84 -118.32 -9.00
CA SER A 24 27.19 -117.77 -9.05
C SER A 24 27.60 -117.37 -7.63
N GLU A 25 28.74 -117.89 -7.16
CA GLU A 25 29.51 -117.22 -6.11
C GLU A 25 30.00 -115.90 -6.71
N GLU A 26 29.20 -114.84 -6.59
CA GLU A 26 29.75 -113.50 -6.67
C GLU A 26 30.81 -113.39 -5.58
N PRO A 27 32.03 -112.95 -5.88
CA PRO A 27 32.99 -112.67 -4.81
C PRO A 27 32.32 -111.66 -3.88
N THR A 28 32.32 -111.91 -2.58
CA THR A 28 31.98 -110.89 -1.59
C THR A 28 32.72 -109.62 -2.01
N PRO A 29 32.02 -108.51 -2.32
CA PRO A 29 32.69 -107.29 -2.76
C PRO A 29 33.75 -106.98 -1.72
N GLU A 30 34.98 -106.72 -2.16
CA GLU A 30 36.05 -106.39 -1.21
C GLU A 30 35.53 -105.25 -0.33
N PRO A 31 35.63 -105.37 1.00
CA PRO A 31 35.03 -104.40 1.91
C PRO A 31 35.56 -103.03 1.52
N ASP A 32 34.66 -102.04 1.39
CA ASP A 32 35.12 -100.69 1.07
C ASP A 32 36.06 -100.25 2.19
N THR A 33 37.25 -99.80 1.79
CA THR A 33 38.32 -99.33 2.67
C THR A 33 38.68 -97.87 2.37
N THR A 34 37.91 -97.23 1.48
CA THR A 34 38.02 -95.81 1.17
C THR A 34 37.25 -95.05 2.23
N ALA A 35 37.88 -94.04 2.85
CA ALA A 35 37.18 -93.17 3.78
C ALA A 35 36.47 -92.04 3.01
N PRO A 36 35.27 -91.61 3.44
CA PRO A 36 34.49 -90.58 2.74
C PRO A 36 35.23 -89.24 2.69
N GLN A 37 34.99 -88.43 1.67
CA GLN A 37 35.41 -87.04 1.64
C GLN A 37 34.36 -86.16 2.33
N VAL A 38 34.83 -85.13 3.05
CA VAL A 38 33.96 -84.14 3.71
C VAL A 38 34.52 -82.73 3.56
N ASP A 39 33.64 -81.81 3.18
CA ASP A 39 33.78 -80.39 3.44
C ASP A 39 32.51 -79.85 4.10
N PHE A 40 32.56 -78.66 4.69
CA PHE A 40 31.37 -77.98 5.22
C PHE A 40 31.56 -76.46 5.27
N SER A 41 30.44 -75.74 5.24
CA SER A 41 30.39 -74.29 5.48
C SER A 41 29.45 -73.98 6.65
N ILE A 42 29.80 -72.96 7.42
CA ILE A 42 28.94 -72.38 8.47
C ILE A 42 28.30 -71.12 7.89
N ALA A 43 26.99 -70.96 8.02
CA ALA A 43 26.30 -69.74 7.60
C ALA A 43 26.92 -68.50 8.30
N GLY A 44 27.00 -67.37 7.58
CA GLY A 44 27.69 -66.14 8.03
C GLY A 44 29.22 -66.15 7.88
N SER A 45 29.88 -67.30 7.82
CA SER A 45 31.34 -67.36 7.75
C SER A 45 31.92 -67.13 6.35
N GLN A 46 32.79 -66.13 6.22
CA GLN A 46 33.58 -65.88 5.00
C GLN A 46 34.88 -66.71 4.91
N SER A 47 35.21 -67.51 5.94
CA SER A 47 36.48 -68.27 5.98
C SER A 47 36.36 -69.65 5.36
N SER A 48 37.14 -69.89 4.30
CA SER A 48 37.40 -71.23 3.73
C SER A 48 38.65 -71.92 4.33
N ASN A 49 39.27 -71.34 5.35
CA ASN A 49 40.49 -71.85 5.99
C ASN A 49 40.21 -72.37 7.41
N THR A 50 40.43 -73.67 7.62
CA THR A 50 40.19 -74.40 8.89
C THR A 50 41.07 -73.98 10.08
N ASN A 51 42.01 -73.06 9.88
CA ASN A 51 43.00 -72.65 10.88
C ASN A 51 42.76 -71.24 11.45
N VAL A 52 41.68 -70.57 11.04
CA VAL A 52 41.23 -69.30 11.62
C VAL A 52 39.93 -69.58 12.38
N PRO A 53 39.80 -69.23 13.66
CA PRO A 53 38.53 -69.36 14.39
C PRO A 53 37.41 -68.59 13.69
N VAL A 54 36.20 -69.15 13.73
CA VAL A 54 34.98 -68.49 13.23
C VAL A 54 34.15 -68.07 14.44
N VAL A 55 33.75 -66.81 14.51
CA VAL A 55 32.85 -66.32 15.56
C VAL A 55 31.40 -66.59 15.16
N VAL A 56 30.57 -67.04 16.08
CA VAL A 56 29.18 -67.45 15.83
C VAL A 56 28.27 -67.12 17.00
N SER A 57 27.01 -66.79 16.73
CA SER A 57 26.01 -66.40 17.73
C SER A 57 24.82 -67.35 17.77
N ASN A 58 24.34 -67.67 18.98
CA ASN A 58 23.08 -68.34 19.37
C ASN A 58 22.72 -69.67 18.69
N GLN A 59 22.71 -69.74 17.37
CA GLN A 59 22.39 -70.91 16.55
C GLN A 59 23.31 -70.93 15.32
N ILE A 60 24.00 -72.04 15.09
CA ILE A 60 24.79 -72.26 13.87
C ILE A 60 24.10 -73.21 12.91
N GLU A 61 24.13 -72.85 11.62
CA GLU A 61 23.64 -73.67 10.51
C GLU A 61 24.85 -74.11 9.67
N ILE A 62 24.96 -75.43 9.46
CA ILE A 62 26.13 -76.06 8.85
C ILE A 62 25.66 -76.88 7.64
N SER A 63 26.13 -76.49 6.45
CA SER A 63 25.90 -77.22 5.20
C SER A 63 27.09 -78.12 4.91
N ILE A 64 26.86 -79.42 4.67
CA ILE A 64 27.91 -80.45 4.65
C ILE A 64 27.99 -81.13 3.27
N ASP A 65 29.14 -81.00 2.62
CA ASP A 65 29.45 -81.65 1.35
C ASP A 65 30.19 -82.97 1.60
N ALA A 66 29.42 -84.04 1.80
CA ALA A 66 29.92 -85.40 2.03
C ALA A 66 29.85 -86.25 0.75
N LYS A 67 30.98 -86.86 0.35
CA LYS A 67 31.09 -87.64 -0.89
C LYS A 67 31.83 -88.96 -0.69
N ASP A 68 31.21 -90.06 -1.10
CA ASP A 68 31.85 -91.37 -1.20
C ASP A 68 31.19 -92.24 -2.29
N SER A 69 31.95 -93.19 -2.87
CA SER A 69 31.44 -94.11 -3.90
C SER A 69 30.49 -95.20 -3.38
N GLY A 70 30.65 -95.65 -2.13
CA GLY A 70 29.73 -96.54 -1.42
C GLY A 70 28.52 -95.80 -0.82
N GLY A 71 28.51 -94.47 -0.87
CA GLY A 71 27.47 -93.62 -0.31
C GLY A 71 27.62 -93.36 1.18
N ILE A 72 27.02 -92.27 1.64
CA ILE A 72 27.12 -91.81 3.03
C ILE A 72 25.96 -92.39 3.86
N ALA A 73 26.28 -93.00 5.01
CA ALA A 73 25.28 -93.48 5.95
C ALA A 73 24.75 -92.37 6.85
N LYS A 74 25.65 -91.48 7.30
CA LYS A 74 25.31 -90.35 8.17
C LYS A 74 26.43 -89.32 8.27
N VAL A 75 26.05 -88.12 8.68
CA VAL A 75 26.94 -87.06 9.15
C VAL A 75 26.58 -86.73 10.61
N GLU A 76 27.58 -86.46 11.45
CA GLU A 76 27.41 -86.13 12.85
C GLU A 76 28.25 -84.88 13.19
N ALA A 77 27.65 -83.92 13.89
CA ALA A 77 28.35 -82.76 14.41
C ALA A 77 28.64 -82.94 15.90
N PHE A 78 29.86 -82.59 16.30
CA PHE A 78 30.32 -82.60 17.69
C PHE A 78 30.92 -81.24 18.05
N ILE A 79 30.70 -80.79 19.28
CA ILE A 79 31.47 -79.69 19.90
C ILE A 79 32.22 -80.31 21.09
N ASP A 80 33.55 -80.17 21.11
CA ASP A 80 34.45 -80.75 22.13
C ASP A 80 34.17 -82.24 22.41
N ASP A 81 34.06 -83.01 21.31
CA ASP A 81 33.71 -84.44 21.28
C ASP A 81 32.32 -84.80 21.88
N GLN A 82 31.49 -83.83 22.27
CA GLN A 82 30.07 -84.05 22.59
C GLN A 82 29.23 -83.94 21.32
N LYS A 83 28.40 -84.96 21.04
CA LYS A 83 27.51 -84.96 19.87
C LYS A 83 26.40 -83.92 20.05
N VAL A 84 26.29 -83.00 19.11
CA VAL A 84 25.31 -81.90 19.10
C VAL A 84 24.33 -81.98 17.94
N GLY A 85 24.62 -82.76 16.89
CA GLY A 85 23.69 -82.99 15.77
C GLY A 85 24.00 -84.26 14.96
N GLU A 86 23.04 -84.71 14.18
CA GLU A 86 23.17 -85.81 13.19
C GLU A 86 22.17 -85.60 12.06
N ASP A 87 22.60 -85.89 10.84
CA ASP A 87 21.74 -86.03 9.67
C ASP A 87 22.09 -87.33 8.92
N THR A 88 21.08 -87.99 8.36
CA THR A 88 21.18 -89.28 7.66
C THR A 88 20.70 -89.22 6.22
N SER A 89 20.25 -88.06 5.73
CA SER A 89 19.70 -87.88 4.37
C SER A 89 20.29 -86.67 3.65
N ALA A 90 20.85 -86.86 2.46
CA ALA A 90 21.34 -85.75 1.63
C ALA A 90 20.17 -84.90 1.05
N PRO A 91 20.33 -83.57 0.85
CA PRO A 91 21.51 -82.76 1.20
C PRO A 91 21.68 -82.64 2.72
N TYR A 92 22.94 -82.68 3.18
CA TYR A 92 23.25 -82.80 4.59
C TYR A 92 23.34 -81.44 5.28
N GLU A 93 22.46 -81.19 6.23
CA GLU A 93 22.34 -79.91 6.96
C GLU A 93 22.18 -80.16 8.46
N ILE A 94 22.98 -79.47 9.29
CA ILE A 94 22.89 -79.56 10.76
C ILE A 94 22.74 -78.16 11.35
N ILE A 95 21.71 -77.99 12.18
CA ILE A 95 21.48 -76.80 13.01
C ILE A 95 21.83 -77.13 14.47
N ILE A 96 22.61 -76.27 15.13
CA ILE A 96 23.03 -76.45 16.53
C ILE A 96 22.72 -75.18 17.33
N ASP A 97 22.07 -75.33 18.47
CA ASP A 97 21.92 -74.28 19.49
C ASP A 97 23.22 -74.14 20.30
N VAL A 98 23.81 -72.94 20.24
CA VAL A 98 25.04 -72.56 20.95
C VAL A 98 24.81 -71.47 22.02
N SER A 99 23.56 -71.05 22.25
CA SER A 99 23.19 -69.98 23.19
C SER A 99 23.65 -70.19 24.64
N ASN A 100 23.83 -71.45 25.06
CA ASN A 100 24.22 -71.83 26.42
C ASN A 100 25.74 -72.04 26.61
N TYR A 101 26.55 -71.81 25.56
CA TYR A 101 28.00 -71.91 25.63
C TYR A 101 28.64 -70.58 26.08
N THR A 102 29.86 -70.64 26.60
CA THR A 102 30.51 -69.51 27.26
C THR A 102 31.51 -68.83 26.33
N SER A 103 31.26 -67.57 25.96
CA SER A 103 32.17 -66.75 25.15
C SER A 103 33.60 -66.72 25.71
N LYS A 104 33.80 -66.06 26.87
CA LYS A 104 35.13 -65.90 27.49
C LYS A 104 35.33 -66.72 28.74
N GLN A 105 36.53 -67.25 28.89
CA GLN A 105 37.01 -67.83 30.13
C GLN A 105 37.21 -66.72 31.18
N ALA A 106 36.35 -66.70 32.20
CA ALA A 106 36.34 -65.69 33.27
C ALA A 106 37.67 -65.50 34.03
N SER A 107 38.63 -66.45 33.92
CA SER A 107 39.95 -66.39 34.55
C SER A 107 41.06 -65.79 33.67
N THR A 108 40.87 -65.72 32.36
CA THR A 108 41.89 -65.29 31.39
C THR A 108 41.42 -64.16 30.46
N ASN A 109 40.11 -63.89 30.41
CA ASN A 109 39.46 -63.00 29.45
C ASN A 109 39.79 -63.32 27.99
N LYS A 110 40.14 -64.58 27.71
CA LYS A 110 40.30 -65.12 26.35
C LYS A 110 39.05 -65.91 25.98
N PHE A 111 38.81 -66.01 24.67
CA PHE A 111 37.86 -66.94 24.08
C PHE A 111 37.98 -68.35 24.67
N THR A 112 36.84 -69.02 24.79
CA THR A 112 36.81 -70.47 24.88
C THR A 112 36.92 -71.03 23.46
N ASP A 113 38.06 -71.66 23.13
CA ASP A 113 38.22 -72.40 21.88
C ASP A 113 37.31 -73.64 21.92
N TYR A 114 36.22 -73.64 21.16
CA TYR A 114 35.36 -74.81 20.96
C TYR A 114 35.72 -75.49 19.65
N THR A 115 35.90 -76.82 19.67
CA THR A 115 36.22 -77.59 18.45
C THR A 115 34.95 -78.15 17.85
N LEU A 116 34.44 -77.50 16.80
CA LEU A 116 33.38 -78.05 15.95
C LEU A 116 33.97 -79.13 15.04
N LYS A 117 33.49 -80.35 15.16
CA LYS A 117 33.96 -81.52 14.43
C LYS A 117 32.82 -82.16 13.65
N ILE A 118 32.90 -82.13 12.33
CA ILE A 118 31.98 -82.84 11.45
C ILE A 118 32.58 -84.20 11.12
N THR A 119 31.86 -85.26 11.47
CA THR A 119 32.24 -86.65 11.23
C THR A 119 31.29 -87.27 10.21
N VAL A 120 31.83 -87.85 9.15
CA VAL A 120 31.07 -88.51 8.09
C VAL A 120 31.38 -90.00 8.12
N THR A 121 30.32 -90.82 8.14
CA THR A 121 30.43 -92.29 8.09
C THR A 121 29.79 -92.78 6.79
N ASP A 122 30.52 -93.59 6.01
CA ASP A 122 29.98 -94.24 4.80
C ASP A 122 29.07 -95.45 5.16
N THR A 123 28.49 -96.10 4.15
CA THR A 123 27.65 -97.31 4.36
C THR A 123 28.42 -98.56 4.77
N SER A 124 29.75 -98.56 4.64
CA SER A 124 30.65 -99.66 5.01
C SER A 124 31.25 -99.51 6.42
N GLY A 125 31.11 -98.35 7.04
CA GLY A 125 31.64 -98.00 8.36
C GLY A 125 33.01 -97.30 8.34
N ASN A 126 33.51 -96.84 7.18
CA ASN A 126 34.69 -95.98 7.14
C ASN A 126 34.30 -94.55 7.55
N VAL A 127 35.22 -93.86 8.23
CA VAL A 127 34.97 -92.58 8.88
C VAL A 127 36.03 -91.56 8.52
N THR A 128 35.60 -90.34 8.19
CA THR A 128 36.45 -89.16 8.08
C THR A 128 35.89 -88.04 8.94
N SER A 129 36.74 -87.22 9.55
CA SER A 129 36.32 -86.01 10.26
C SER A 129 37.07 -84.76 9.75
N LYS A 130 36.41 -83.61 9.85
CA LYS A 130 37.00 -82.29 9.61
C LYS A 130 36.64 -81.38 10.78
N ASP A 131 37.64 -80.69 11.32
CA ASP A 131 37.55 -79.88 12.52
C ASP A 131 37.67 -78.38 12.17
N GLN A 132 36.94 -77.53 12.88
CA GLN A 132 36.97 -76.07 12.81
C GLN A 132 36.91 -75.52 14.24
N ILE A 133 37.77 -74.55 14.56
CA ILE A 133 37.65 -73.83 15.85
C ILE A 133 36.54 -72.80 15.71
N ILE A 134 35.59 -72.79 16.65
CA ILE A 134 34.57 -71.76 16.75
C ILE A 134 34.71 -71.00 18.08
N HIS A 135 34.41 -69.71 18.02
CA HIS A 135 34.22 -68.84 19.18
C HIS A 135 32.75 -68.46 19.23
N ILE A 136 32.13 -68.51 20.41
CA ILE A 136 30.70 -68.32 20.54
C ILE A 136 30.47 -66.96 21.19
N ASP A 137 29.75 -66.08 20.53
CA ASP A 137 29.47 -64.73 21.02
C ASP A 137 27.97 -64.42 20.95
N ASN A 138 27.40 -64.18 22.13
CA ASN A 138 25.97 -63.97 22.33
C ASN A 138 25.70 -62.61 23.00
N GLU A 139 26.74 -61.79 23.22
CA GLU A 139 26.59 -60.40 23.67
C GLU A 139 26.23 -59.52 22.44
N LEU A 140 25.70 -58.33 22.68
CA LEU A 140 25.36 -57.39 21.61
C LEU A 140 26.33 -56.21 21.64
N PRO A 141 26.66 -55.61 20.47
CA PRO A 141 27.37 -54.36 20.41
C PRO A 141 26.71 -53.27 21.27
N SER A 142 27.52 -52.33 21.75
CA SER A 142 27.06 -51.16 22.48
C SER A 142 27.39 -49.88 21.72
N ILE A 143 26.40 -49.02 21.53
CA ILE A 143 26.55 -47.67 20.97
C ILE A 143 26.32 -46.68 22.10
N THR A 144 27.27 -45.77 22.35
CA THR A 144 27.25 -44.80 23.45
C THR A 144 27.86 -43.46 23.04
N ASN A 145 27.73 -42.43 23.88
CA ASN A 145 28.36 -41.11 23.72
C ASN A 145 28.11 -40.42 22.35
N VAL A 146 26.96 -40.67 21.73
CA VAL A 146 26.55 -39.96 20.51
C VAL A 146 26.42 -38.47 20.82
N SER A 147 27.14 -37.62 20.10
CA SER A 147 27.19 -36.17 20.34
C SER A 147 25.93 -35.44 19.89
N LEU A 148 25.24 -35.98 18.89
CA LEU A 148 23.95 -35.46 18.42
C LEU A 148 22.85 -35.83 19.41
N THR A 149 22.11 -34.83 19.87
CA THR A 149 21.06 -34.98 20.89
C THR A 149 19.65 -34.83 20.32
N ASN A 150 18.65 -35.39 21.01
CA ASN A 150 17.28 -35.42 20.51
C ASN A 150 16.68 -34.02 20.39
N GLY A 151 16.28 -33.61 19.19
CA GLY A 151 15.75 -32.29 18.89
C GLY A 151 16.82 -31.19 18.79
N GLN A 152 18.09 -31.56 18.65
CA GLN A 152 19.16 -30.61 18.36
C GLN A 152 18.98 -30.05 16.94
N VAL A 153 18.99 -28.73 16.81
CA VAL A 153 18.98 -28.04 15.51
C VAL A 153 20.41 -27.97 14.97
N ILE A 154 20.57 -28.30 13.69
CA ILE A 154 21.83 -28.24 12.93
C ILE A 154 21.56 -27.79 11.49
N GLY A 155 22.53 -27.13 10.86
CA GLY A 155 22.39 -26.53 9.53
C GLY A 155 23.68 -26.56 8.72
N GLY A 156 23.58 -26.35 7.40
CA GLY A 156 24.72 -26.28 6.50
C GLY A 156 25.47 -27.60 6.24
N ASP A 157 26.68 -27.47 5.69
CA ASP A 157 27.45 -28.60 5.14
C ASP A 157 28.29 -29.38 6.15
N THR A 158 28.55 -28.82 7.35
CA THR A 158 29.57 -29.29 8.28
C THR A 158 29.04 -29.49 9.71
N ASN A 159 28.35 -30.61 9.96
CA ASN A 159 27.87 -31.00 11.28
C ASN A 159 28.55 -32.29 11.76
N MET A 160 29.60 -32.13 12.57
CA MET A 160 30.38 -33.25 13.09
C MET A 160 29.63 -33.99 14.20
N VAL A 161 29.34 -35.28 13.97
CA VAL A 161 28.77 -36.20 14.95
C VAL A 161 29.81 -37.24 15.33
N THR A 162 30.06 -37.37 16.63
CA THR A 162 30.94 -38.39 17.21
C THR A 162 30.15 -39.37 18.04
N PHE A 163 30.61 -40.61 18.12
CA PHE A 163 30.00 -41.65 18.97
C PHE A 163 31.07 -42.65 19.43
N ASN A 164 30.67 -43.63 20.25
CA ASN A 164 31.48 -44.80 20.57
C ASN A 164 30.68 -46.04 20.18
N ALA A 165 31.27 -46.95 19.41
CA ALA A 165 30.77 -48.31 19.27
C ALA A 165 31.80 -49.30 19.85
N THR A 166 31.33 -50.27 20.64
CA THR A 166 32.19 -51.27 21.28
C THR A 166 31.50 -52.61 21.34
N ASP A 167 32.28 -53.67 21.19
CA ASP A 167 31.84 -55.06 21.35
C ASP A 167 32.93 -55.87 22.07
N ASN A 168 32.59 -57.02 22.67
CA ASN A 168 33.56 -57.86 23.37
C ASN A 168 34.54 -58.56 22.42
N GLU A 169 34.13 -59.00 21.22
CA GLU A 169 35.00 -59.61 20.21
C GLU A 169 35.37 -58.66 19.06
N GLY A 170 34.74 -57.49 19.02
CA GLY A 170 35.01 -56.42 18.08
C GLY A 170 33.99 -56.38 16.95
N LEU A 171 34.02 -55.30 16.19
CA LEU A 171 33.02 -55.02 15.18
C LEU A 171 33.47 -55.50 13.80
N ILE A 172 32.51 -55.90 12.96
CA ILE A 172 32.69 -55.94 11.49
C ILE A 172 32.69 -54.50 10.96
N GLY A 173 31.79 -53.67 11.49
CA GLY A 173 31.65 -52.27 11.14
C GLY A 173 30.43 -51.63 11.80
N THR A 174 30.23 -50.35 11.51
CA THR A 174 29.04 -49.59 11.89
C THR A 174 28.45 -48.92 10.66
N VAL A 175 27.17 -49.14 10.39
CA VAL A 175 26.47 -48.57 9.24
C VAL A 175 25.56 -47.45 9.72
N ILE A 176 25.71 -46.26 9.12
CA ILE A 176 24.99 -45.05 9.52
C ILE A 176 24.02 -44.66 8.42
N TYR A 177 22.80 -44.33 8.82
CA TYR A 177 21.71 -43.91 7.97
C TYR A 177 21.15 -42.56 8.43
N VAL A 178 20.69 -41.75 7.47
CA VAL A 178 19.83 -40.59 7.71
C VAL A 178 18.54 -40.81 6.93
N ASN A 179 17.38 -40.71 7.58
CA ASN A 179 16.06 -40.94 6.97
C ASN A 179 15.95 -42.27 6.18
N ASP A 180 16.48 -43.35 6.78
CA ASP A 180 16.62 -44.68 6.17
C ASP A 180 17.55 -44.81 4.95
N GLU A 181 18.11 -43.72 4.42
CA GLU A 181 19.16 -43.75 3.39
C GLU A 181 20.54 -43.96 4.02
N MET A 182 21.36 -44.83 3.43
CA MET A 182 22.70 -45.12 3.94
C MET A 182 23.65 -43.94 3.66
N LEU A 183 24.13 -43.30 4.73
CA LEU A 183 25.08 -42.19 4.66
C LEU A 183 26.53 -42.70 4.52
N THR A 184 26.94 -43.64 5.38
CA THR A 184 28.31 -44.19 5.36
C THR A 184 28.41 -45.51 6.15
N GLU A 185 29.54 -46.20 6.01
CA GLU A 185 29.95 -47.34 6.84
C GLU A 185 31.35 -47.07 7.40
N ILE A 186 31.52 -47.21 8.71
CA ILE A 186 32.80 -47.03 9.42
C ILE A 186 33.28 -48.39 9.92
N THR A 187 34.40 -48.86 9.37
CA THR A 187 35.06 -50.13 9.70
C THR A 187 36.35 -49.97 10.52
N ASP A 188 36.91 -48.75 10.60
CA ASP A 188 38.04 -48.40 11.46
C ASP A 188 37.54 -47.84 12.81
N GLU A 189 38.36 -47.87 13.87
CA GLU A 189 38.00 -47.38 15.24
C GLU A 189 37.91 -45.83 15.36
N SER A 190 37.45 -45.15 14.30
CA SER A 190 37.33 -43.69 14.21
C SER A 190 35.86 -43.30 14.01
N TYR A 191 35.09 -43.34 15.10
CA TYR A 191 33.63 -43.13 15.12
C TYR A 191 33.22 -41.64 15.04
N GLU A 192 33.62 -41.00 13.93
CA GLU A 192 33.32 -39.61 13.60
C GLU A 192 32.70 -39.55 12.19
N LEU A 193 31.64 -38.76 12.02
CA LEU A 193 30.97 -38.57 10.73
C LEU A 193 30.47 -37.14 10.58
N ASN A 194 30.30 -36.69 9.34
CA ASN A 194 29.73 -35.39 9.04
C ASN A 194 28.32 -35.54 8.48
N ILE A 195 27.35 -34.83 9.06
CA ILE A 195 26.01 -34.67 8.49
C ILE A 195 26.00 -33.36 7.69
N ASN A 196 25.79 -33.47 6.38
CA ASN A 196 25.46 -32.33 5.53
C ASN A 196 23.93 -32.22 5.48
N THR A 197 23.36 -31.11 5.94
CA THR A 197 21.91 -30.90 5.99
C THR A 197 21.35 -30.19 4.76
N LEU A 198 22.19 -29.70 3.83
CA LEU A 198 21.77 -28.92 2.65
C LEU A 198 20.88 -29.71 1.66
N GLU A 199 20.94 -31.04 1.70
CA GLU A 199 20.12 -31.95 0.87
C GLU A 199 19.02 -32.64 1.69
N LEU A 200 18.88 -32.30 2.97
CA LEU A 200 17.81 -32.79 3.85
C LEU A 200 16.63 -31.81 3.81
N PRO A 201 15.38 -32.29 4.00
CA PRO A 201 14.28 -31.38 4.26
C PRO A 201 14.47 -30.74 5.64
N ASP A 202 14.18 -29.45 5.73
CA ASP A 202 14.12 -28.74 7.01
C ASP A 202 13.02 -29.36 7.91
N GLY A 203 13.25 -29.30 9.21
CA GLY A 203 12.43 -29.97 10.23
C GLY A 203 13.02 -31.30 10.71
N GLU A 204 12.14 -32.19 11.19
CA GLU A 204 12.55 -33.42 11.88
C GLU A 204 13.18 -34.48 10.94
N ASN A 205 14.41 -34.88 11.26
CA ASN A 205 15.22 -35.86 10.55
C ASN A 205 15.71 -36.95 11.52
N LEU A 206 15.89 -38.19 11.04
CA LEU A 206 16.29 -39.34 11.86
C LEU A 206 17.71 -39.81 11.53
N LEU A 207 18.62 -39.72 12.51
CA LEU A 207 19.91 -40.40 12.48
C LEU A 207 19.76 -41.81 13.09
N LYS A 208 20.22 -42.83 12.36
CA LYS A 208 20.22 -44.23 12.81
C LYS A 208 21.61 -44.85 12.62
N ILE A 209 22.16 -45.41 13.70
CA ILE A 209 23.45 -46.11 13.71
C ILE A 209 23.20 -47.59 14.01
N GLU A 210 23.66 -48.49 13.12
CA GLU A 210 23.62 -49.95 13.31
C GLU A 210 25.06 -50.48 13.48
N ALA A 211 25.40 -51.02 14.64
CA ALA A 211 26.70 -51.65 14.91
C ALA A 211 26.57 -53.18 14.74
N ILE A 212 27.55 -53.79 14.06
CA ILE A 212 27.56 -55.22 13.72
C ILE A 212 28.84 -55.87 14.27
N ASP A 213 28.73 -56.90 15.09
CA ASP A 213 29.87 -57.68 15.60
C ASP A 213 30.35 -58.78 14.64
N GLN A 214 31.45 -59.45 15.00
CA GLN A 214 32.02 -60.59 14.26
C GLN A 214 31.13 -61.84 14.19
N ALA A 215 30.05 -61.91 14.98
CA ALA A 215 29.07 -62.99 15.00
C ALA A 215 27.75 -62.62 14.28
N GLU A 216 27.74 -61.47 13.58
CA GLU A 216 26.59 -60.85 12.90
C GLU A 216 25.45 -60.37 13.82
N ASN A 217 25.65 -60.26 15.15
CA ASN A 217 24.64 -59.59 15.99
C ASN A 217 24.64 -58.08 15.74
N LYS A 218 23.47 -57.46 15.99
CA LYS A 218 23.20 -56.06 15.63
C LYS A 218 22.67 -55.26 16.80
N ALA A 219 23.28 -54.11 17.07
CA ALA A 219 22.74 -53.09 17.97
C ALA A 219 22.36 -51.83 17.21
N LYS A 220 21.35 -51.11 17.70
CA LYS A 220 20.81 -49.90 17.07
C LYS A 220 20.74 -48.74 18.03
N PHE A 221 21.08 -47.56 17.51
CA PHE A 221 20.83 -46.27 18.14
C PHE A 221 20.08 -45.38 17.14
N GLU A 222 19.06 -44.67 17.62
CA GLU A 222 18.20 -43.79 16.82
C GLU A 222 18.02 -42.46 17.59
N VAL A 223 18.21 -41.34 16.90
CA VAL A 223 18.00 -39.99 17.45
C VAL A 223 17.40 -39.06 16.39
N LEU A 224 16.39 -38.30 16.80
CA LEU A 224 15.78 -37.26 15.98
C LEU A 224 16.56 -35.96 16.14
N PHE A 225 16.83 -35.27 15.04
CA PHE A 225 17.43 -33.94 15.01
C PHE A 225 16.61 -33.03 14.09
N ILE A 226 16.81 -31.72 14.19
CA ILE A 226 16.17 -30.75 13.30
C ILE A 226 17.23 -30.28 12.32
N ALA A 227 16.95 -30.42 11.03
CA ALA A 227 17.70 -29.73 9.98
C ALA A 227 17.05 -28.35 9.79
N ASP A 228 17.87 -27.31 9.66
CA ASP A 228 17.41 -25.97 9.36
C ASP A 228 18.45 -25.26 8.47
N ASN A 229 18.05 -24.98 7.25
CA ASN A 229 18.87 -24.37 6.21
C ASN A 229 18.17 -23.15 5.58
N THR A 230 17.07 -22.67 6.19
CA THR A 230 16.30 -21.51 5.72
C THR A 230 16.48 -20.34 6.68
N GLY A 231 16.52 -19.11 6.15
CA GLY A 231 16.55 -17.90 6.98
C GLY A 231 15.14 -17.47 7.38
N PRO A 232 14.98 -16.64 8.43
CA PRO A 232 13.68 -16.29 8.96
C PRO A 232 12.76 -15.61 7.92
N GLU A 233 11.49 -16.00 7.88
CA GLU A 233 10.48 -15.36 7.04
C GLU A 233 10.21 -13.93 7.54
N ILE A 234 10.14 -12.96 6.62
CA ILE A 234 9.89 -11.54 6.92
C ILE A 234 8.62 -11.10 6.19
N THR A 235 7.67 -10.52 6.91
CA THR A 235 6.49 -9.85 6.36
C THR A 235 6.39 -8.42 6.92
N LEU A 236 5.82 -7.49 6.14
CA LEU A 236 5.66 -6.09 6.54
C LEU A 236 4.37 -5.54 5.92
N GLU A 237 3.38 -5.22 6.74
CA GLU A 237 2.11 -4.64 6.28
C GLU A 237 2.13 -3.10 6.20
N SER A 238 3.12 -2.44 6.82
CA SER A 238 3.20 -0.98 6.90
C SER A 238 3.75 -0.28 5.64
N LEU A 239 4.19 -1.05 4.64
CA LEU A 239 4.64 -0.56 3.34
C LEU A 239 3.97 -1.34 2.20
N THR A 240 3.55 -0.62 1.16
CA THR A 240 3.14 -1.22 -0.12
C THR A 240 4.16 -0.95 -1.23
N GLU A 241 4.18 -1.79 -2.26
CA GLU A 241 5.08 -1.63 -3.42
C GLU A 241 4.91 -0.26 -4.09
N ASN A 242 6.01 0.48 -4.26
CA ASN A 242 6.08 1.85 -4.81
C ASN A 242 5.26 2.88 -4.00
N GLN A 243 5.14 2.70 -2.68
CA GLN A 243 4.53 3.69 -1.81
C GLN A 243 5.34 5.00 -1.78
N ILE A 244 4.65 6.13 -1.95
CA ILE A 244 5.22 7.46 -1.67
C ILE A 244 5.40 7.61 -0.16
N VAL A 245 6.62 7.89 0.29
CA VAL A 245 6.97 8.17 1.69
C VAL A 245 7.33 9.64 1.80
N ASP A 246 6.37 10.44 2.27
CA ASP A 246 6.41 11.90 2.39
C ASP A 246 6.19 12.40 3.83
N GLU A 247 6.10 11.47 4.78
CA GLU A 247 6.05 11.71 6.23
C GLU A 247 6.72 10.55 6.97
N THR A 248 7.10 10.76 8.24
CA THR A 248 7.78 9.75 9.05
C THR A 248 6.92 8.49 9.22
N LEU A 249 7.50 7.33 8.90
CA LEU A 249 6.80 6.04 8.90
C LEU A 249 7.48 5.04 9.83
N LEU A 250 6.73 4.46 10.77
CA LEU A 250 7.22 3.42 11.66
C LEU A 250 7.05 2.03 11.01
N LEU A 251 8.16 1.36 10.72
CA LEU A 251 8.21 0.02 10.16
C LEU A 251 8.32 -1.02 11.27
N ILE A 252 7.39 -1.96 11.30
CA ILE A 252 7.35 -3.07 12.27
C ILE A 252 7.12 -4.37 11.48
N PRO A 253 8.18 -5.05 11.02
CA PRO A 253 8.05 -6.34 10.37
C PRO A 253 7.63 -7.42 11.37
N GLU A 254 6.78 -8.34 10.92
CA GLU A 254 6.61 -9.65 11.57
C GLU A 254 7.69 -10.57 10.99
N ILE A 255 8.49 -11.17 11.89
CA ILE A 255 9.61 -12.02 11.52
C ILE A 255 9.47 -13.31 12.31
N MET A 256 9.44 -14.43 11.59
CA MET A 256 9.21 -15.76 12.15
C MET A 256 10.24 -16.74 11.61
N ASP A 257 10.63 -17.67 12.48
CA ASP A 257 11.44 -18.83 12.12
C ASP A 257 10.76 -20.07 12.72
N GLU A 258 10.72 -21.18 12.00
CA GLU A 258 10.04 -22.40 12.46
C GLU A 258 10.96 -23.26 13.35
N HIS A 259 12.28 -23.12 13.24
CA HIS A 259 13.24 -24.12 13.71
C HIS A 259 14.40 -23.56 14.53
N SER A 260 14.76 -22.28 14.38
CA SER A 260 15.85 -21.64 15.12
C SER A 260 15.45 -20.28 15.75
N ASP A 261 16.31 -19.76 16.63
CA ASP A 261 16.09 -18.44 17.26
C ASP A 261 16.60 -17.33 16.33
N ILE A 262 15.80 -16.29 16.10
CA ILE A 262 16.22 -15.09 15.37
C ILE A 262 17.29 -14.35 16.19
N VAL A 263 18.47 -14.12 15.61
CA VAL A 263 19.61 -13.46 16.26
C VAL A 263 19.63 -11.96 15.99
N SER A 264 19.44 -11.56 14.73
CA SER A 264 19.54 -10.17 14.33
C SER A 264 18.62 -9.80 13.16
N VAL A 265 18.23 -8.53 13.14
CA VAL A 265 17.48 -7.90 12.05
C VAL A 265 18.14 -6.57 11.71
N GLU A 266 18.43 -6.37 10.43
CA GLU A 266 19.05 -5.17 9.89
C GLU A 266 18.09 -4.50 8.90
N PHE A 267 17.85 -3.20 9.09
CA PHE A 267 17.15 -2.37 8.11
C PHE A 267 18.20 -1.57 7.34
N LEU A 268 18.13 -1.63 6.01
CA LEU A 268 19.00 -0.89 5.10
C LEU A 268 18.16 -0.03 4.16
N MET A 269 18.75 1.07 3.72
CA MET A 269 18.20 1.92 2.66
C MET A 269 19.17 1.89 1.48
N GLY A 270 18.76 1.27 0.37
CA GLY A 270 19.72 0.91 -0.69
C GLY A 270 20.80 -0.05 -0.15
N GLU A 271 22.07 0.34 -0.28
CA GLU A 271 23.21 -0.41 0.29
C GLU A 271 23.58 0.04 1.73
N ASP A 272 23.00 1.13 2.24
CA ASP A 272 23.40 1.74 3.51
C ASP A 272 22.58 1.22 4.70
N SER A 273 23.26 0.54 5.63
CA SER A 273 22.68 0.08 6.91
C SER A 273 22.22 1.26 7.78
N GLN A 274 20.94 1.23 8.18
CA GLN A 274 20.30 2.28 8.98
C GLN A 274 20.21 1.89 10.46
N THR A 275 19.84 0.64 10.74
CA THR A 275 19.87 0.08 12.10
C THR A 275 20.04 -1.43 12.09
N LEU A 276 20.79 -1.94 13.07
CA LEU A 276 20.99 -3.37 13.35
C LEU A 276 20.49 -3.65 14.76
N ILE A 277 19.54 -4.58 14.89
CA ILE A 277 18.88 -4.93 16.13
C ILE A 277 19.21 -6.39 16.46
N GLU A 278 19.90 -6.62 17.58
CA GLU A 278 20.32 -7.96 18.04
C GLU A 278 19.57 -8.35 19.33
N GLY A 279 19.09 -9.60 19.40
CA GLY A 279 18.60 -10.21 20.64
C GLY A 279 17.40 -9.51 21.31
N GLN A 280 16.51 -8.89 20.53
CA GLN A 280 15.28 -8.26 21.01
C GLN A 280 14.03 -9.02 20.55
N THR A 281 12.90 -8.79 21.24
CA THR A 281 11.59 -9.39 20.89
C THR A 281 10.72 -8.46 20.02
N ALA A 282 11.27 -7.34 19.57
CA ALA A 282 10.61 -6.37 18.71
C ALA A 282 11.66 -5.73 17.80
N TYR A 283 11.32 -5.61 16.53
CA TYR A 283 12.15 -5.03 15.49
C TYR A 283 11.36 -3.84 14.93
N GLU A 284 11.87 -2.63 15.13
CA GLU A 284 11.21 -1.40 14.71
C GLU A 284 12.22 -0.41 14.15
N TRP A 285 11.84 0.29 13.08
CA TRP A 285 12.62 1.39 12.51
C TRP A 285 11.70 2.54 12.12
N GLU A 286 12.01 3.74 12.61
CA GLU A 286 11.36 4.99 12.23
C GLU A 286 12.07 5.55 10.99
N LEU A 287 11.43 5.40 9.82
CA LEU A 287 11.88 5.95 8.55
C LEU A 287 11.45 7.42 8.46
N ASP A 288 12.42 8.33 8.61
CA ASP A 288 12.23 9.77 8.39
C ASP A 288 12.68 10.15 6.96
N PRO A 289 11.74 10.47 6.03
CA PRO A 289 12.09 10.78 4.65
C PRO A 289 12.92 12.06 4.49
N GLU A 290 12.95 12.96 5.47
CA GLU A 290 13.78 14.17 5.45
C GLU A 290 15.28 13.86 5.65
N THR A 291 15.64 12.63 6.05
CA THR A 291 17.03 12.19 6.19
C THR A 291 17.64 11.61 4.91
N PHE A 292 16.81 11.38 3.89
CA PHE A 292 17.19 10.81 2.59
C PHE A 292 16.91 11.80 1.47
N GLY A 293 17.65 11.71 0.35
CA GLY A 293 17.32 12.47 -0.86
C GLY A 293 16.05 11.94 -1.52
N THR A 294 15.35 12.79 -2.25
CA THR A 294 14.18 12.43 -3.06
C THR A 294 14.48 11.42 -4.18
N GLY A 295 13.42 10.71 -4.61
CA GLY A 295 13.41 9.78 -5.72
C GLY A 295 13.10 8.33 -5.32
N ALA A 296 13.13 7.45 -6.32
CA ALA A 296 12.91 6.01 -6.14
C ALA A 296 14.08 5.34 -5.39
N MET A 297 13.76 4.54 -4.38
CA MET A 297 14.72 3.76 -3.59
C MET A 297 14.07 2.48 -3.04
N SER A 298 14.84 1.68 -2.32
CA SER A 298 14.32 0.45 -1.69
C SER A 298 14.74 0.37 -0.23
N VAL A 299 13.78 0.05 0.63
CA VAL A 299 14.05 -0.44 1.99
C VAL A 299 14.33 -1.94 1.91
N PHE A 300 15.45 -2.37 2.47
CA PHE A 300 15.75 -3.79 2.65
C PHE A 300 15.63 -4.15 4.13
N ILE A 301 14.95 -5.26 4.41
CA ILE A 301 14.95 -5.88 5.73
C ILE A 301 15.70 -7.20 5.59
N LYS A 302 16.79 -7.35 6.34
CA LYS A 302 17.58 -8.57 6.42
C LYS A 302 17.41 -9.20 7.81
N SER A 303 17.14 -10.49 7.87
CA SER A 303 17.09 -11.28 9.11
C SER A 303 18.19 -12.33 9.11
N THR A 304 18.69 -12.67 10.30
CA THR A 304 19.68 -13.75 10.52
C THR A 304 19.30 -14.56 11.75
N ASP A 305 19.39 -15.88 11.64
CA ASP A 305 19.07 -16.83 12.71
C ASP A 305 20.29 -17.24 13.57
N ALA A 306 20.11 -18.25 14.43
CA ALA A 306 21.16 -18.82 15.28
C ALA A 306 22.17 -19.74 14.54
N LEU A 307 21.88 -20.13 13.30
CA LEU A 307 22.72 -20.98 12.44
C LEU A 307 23.49 -20.16 11.38
N ASN A 308 23.21 -18.86 11.29
CA ASN A 308 23.64 -17.92 10.25
C ASN A 308 22.98 -18.15 8.87
N ASN A 309 21.79 -18.74 8.84
CA ASN A 309 20.90 -18.64 7.69
C ASN A 309 20.38 -17.19 7.60
N GLU A 310 20.34 -16.63 6.39
CA GLU A 310 19.95 -15.25 6.15
C GLU A 310 18.77 -15.18 5.18
N ASN A 311 17.84 -14.25 5.41
CA ASN A 311 16.81 -13.86 4.45
C ASN A 311 16.81 -12.34 4.27
N MET A 312 16.42 -11.87 3.09
CA MET A 312 16.34 -10.44 2.78
C MET A 312 15.14 -10.15 1.88
N VAL A 313 14.31 -9.19 2.27
CA VAL A 313 13.14 -8.73 1.52
C VAL A 313 13.34 -7.26 1.12
N GLU A 314 12.96 -6.95 -0.11
CA GLU A 314 13.02 -5.60 -0.71
C GLU A 314 11.62 -4.97 -0.77
N PHE A 315 11.50 -3.72 -0.32
CA PHE A 315 10.32 -2.89 -0.43
C PHE A 315 10.66 -1.63 -1.24
N PRO A 316 10.34 -1.59 -2.55
CA PRO A 316 10.56 -0.39 -3.36
C PRO A 316 9.58 0.71 -2.92
N ILE A 317 10.10 1.92 -2.75
CA ILE A 317 9.37 3.12 -2.31
C ILE A 317 9.83 4.33 -3.11
N GLU A 318 9.09 5.43 -3.02
CA GLU A 318 9.49 6.72 -3.58
C GLU A 318 9.47 7.78 -2.50
N ILE A 319 10.62 8.43 -2.24
CA ILE A 319 10.68 9.56 -1.31
C ILE A 319 10.42 10.83 -2.10
N LEU A 320 9.33 11.52 -1.77
CA LEU A 320 8.96 12.81 -2.35
C LEU A 320 8.69 13.81 -1.22
N ARG A 321 8.94 15.10 -1.48
CA ARG A 321 8.55 16.17 -0.55
C ARG A 321 7.08 16.49 -0.74
N ARG A 322 6.31 16.56 0.34
CA ARG A 322 4.92 17.03 0.33
C ARG A 322 4.89 18.55 0.11
N LEU A 323 4.26 19.00 -0.97
CA LEU A 323 4.05 20.42 -1.26
C LEU A 323 2.85 20.97 -0.48
N MET A 324 1.72 20.25 -0.50
CA MET A 324 0.48 20.64 0.18
C MET A 324 -0.44 19.43 0.43
N THR A 325 -1.17 19.47 1.54
CA THR A 325 -2.40 18.68 1.75
C THR A 325 -3.63 19.57 1.52
N ILE A 326 -4.53 19.17 0.63
CA ILE A 326 -5.79 19.89 0.35
C ILE A 326 -6.94 19.06 0.91
N ASN A 327 -7.60 19.57 1.95
CA ASN A 327 -8.80 18.98 2.54
C ASN A 327 -10.02 19.45 1.74
N ILE A 328 -10.80 18.50 1.22
CA ILE A 328 -11.93 18.74 0.34
C ILE A 328 -13.23 18.36 1.08
N PRO A 329 -14.17 19.30 1.28
CA PRO A 329 -15.44 18.98 1.91
C PRO A 329 -16.32 18.18 0.93
N GLY A 330 -17.15 17.26 1.45
CA GLY A 330 -17.95 16.35 0.63
C GLY A 330 -19.03 17.01 -0.24
N ASP A 331 -19.22 18.32 -0.12
CA ASP A 331 -20.10 19.18 -0.89
C ASP A 331 -19.32 20.19 -1.77
N PHE A 332 -18.03 19.95 -2.03
CA PHE A 332 -17.21 20.76 -2.95
C PHE A 332 -17.53 20.52 -4.43
N PHE A 333 -17.81 19.26 -4.82
CA PHE A 333 -17.88 18.87 -6.22
C PHE A 333 -19.13 19.42 -6.92
N ASN A 334 -18.92 20.19 -8.01
CA ASN A 334 -20.00 20.65 -8.87
C ASN A 334 -20.35 19.57 -9.92
N PRO A 335 -21.57 19.01 -9.94
CA PRO A 335 -21.99 17.97 -10.89
C PRO A 335 -22.16 18.47 -12.33
N GLN A 336 -22.06 19.78 -12.59
CA GLN A 336 -21.96 20.32 -13.96
C GLN A 336 -20.51 20.35 -14.47
N THR A 337 -19.53 20.29 -13.58
CA THR A 337 -18.10 20.20 -13.92
C THR A 337 -17.80 18.80 -14.42
N ALA A 338 -17.25 18.69 -15.63
CA ALA A 338 -16.94 17.42 -16.26
C ALA A 338 -15.59 16.85 -15.76
N ARG A 339 -14.63 17.72 -15.44
CA ARG A 339 -13.34 17.37 -14.83
C ARG A 339 -12.86 18.50 -13.93
N LEU A 340 -12.25 18.15 -12.82
CA LEU A 340 -11.58 19.07 -11.92
C LEU A 340 -10.19 18.52 -11.60
N TYR A 341 -9.16 19.35 -11.72
CA TYR A 341 -7.78 19.01 -11.37
C TYR A 341 -7.19 20.08 -10.46
N VAL A 342 -6.17 19.70 -9.71
CA VAL A 342 -5.26 20.61 -9.05
C VAL A 342 -3.83 20.19 -9.38
N PHE A 343 -2.97 21.14 -9.69
CA PHE A 343 -1.58 20.85 -10.04
C PHE A 343 -0.63 21.89 -9.45
N ALA A 344 0.59 21.44 -9.13
CA ALA A 344 1.67 22.27 -8.65
C ALA A 344 2.70 22.52 -9.75
N SER A 345 3.26 23.72 -9.82
CA SER A 345 4.32 24.08 -10.77
C SER A 345 5.40 24.89 -10.07
N GLY A 346 6.67 24.72 -10.47
CA GLY A 346 7.75 25.61 -10.04
C GLY A 346 7.48 27.04 -10.49
N MET A 347 8.11 28.03 -9.85
CA MET A 347 7.93 29.46 -10.20
C MET A 347 8.40 29.83 -11.62
N ASP A 348 9.11 28.93 -12.31
CA ASP A 348 9.48 29.03 -13.72
C ASP A 348 8.42 28.50 -14.70
N GLY A 349 7.33 27.92 -14.18
CA GLY A 349 6.21 27.35 -14.93
C GLY A 349 6.22 25.82 -15.05
N GLN A 350 7.34 25.14 -14.78
CA GLN A 350 7.45 23.69 -14.98
C GLN A 350 6.53 22.92 -14.02
N LEU A 351 5.87 21.87 -14.52
CA LEU A 351 5.03 20.97 -13.71
C LEU A 351 5.86 20.26 -12.63
N LEU A 352 5.36 20.26 -11.39
CA LEU A 352 5.88 19.45 -10.29
C LEU A 352 5.03 18.20 -10.08
N ASP A 353 3.70 18.38 -10.06
CA ASP A 353 2.73 17.30 -9.80
C ASP A 353 1.31 17.71 -10.23
N ILE A 354 0.44 16.74 -10.53
CA ILE A 354 -0.97 16.94 -10.90
C ILE A 354 -1.86 15.84 -10.33
N GLU A 355 -2.91 16.25 -9.62
CA GLU A 355 -3.93 15.37 -9.10
C GLU A 355 -5.33 15.69 -9.63
N ARG A 356 -6.17 14.65 -9.70
CA ARG A 356 -7.56 14.78 -10.16
C ARG A 356 -8.52 14.74 -8.98
N ILE A 357 -9.39 15.74 -8.90
CA ILE A 357 -10.46 15.80 -7.91
C ILE A 357 -11.71 15.08 -8.45
N TYR A 358 -12.19 14.12 -7.68
CA TYR A 358 -13.42 13.35 -7.92
C TYR A 358 -14.52 13.79 -6.92
N ASP A 359 -15.73 13.27 -7.10
CA ASP A 359 -16.89 13.55 -6.24
C ASP A 359 -16.81 12.90 -4.85
N ASP A 360 -15.95 11.89 -4.67
CA ASP A 360 -15.65 11.23 -3.39
C ASP A 360 -14.28 11.61 -2.80
N SER A 361 -13.52 12.51 -3.45
CA SER A 361 -12.24 13.00 -2.95
C SER A 361 -12.42 13.83 -1.68
N THR A 362 -11.76 13.42 -0.60
CA THR A 362 -11.79 14.11 0.70
C THR A 362 -10.45 14.74 1.08
N ILE A 363 -9.34 14.19 0.58
CA ILE A 363 -7.98 14.70 0.73
C ILE A 363 -7.26 14.50 -0.60
N ILE A 364 -6.54 15.53 -1.05
CA ILE A 364 -5.52 15.45 -2.09
C ILE A 364 -4.18 15.82 -1.44
N LYS A 365 -3.10 15.11 -1.77
CA LYS A 365 -1.74 15.52 -1.46
C LYS A 365 -1.04 15.79 -2.78
N LEU A 366 -0.24 16.86 -2.83
CA LEU A 366 0.66 17.14 -3.95
C LEU A 366 2.11 17.02 -3.50
N HIS A 367 2.96 16.52 -4.39
CA HIS A 367 4.32 16.11 -4.11
C HIS A 367 5.33 16.76 -5.05
N THR A 368 6.62 16.53 -4.80
CA THR A 368 7.69 16.81 -5.76
C THR A 368 8.91 15.93 -5.51
N ASP A 369 9.64 15.60 -6.58
CA ASP A 369 10.98 15.01 -6.53
C ASP A 369 12.08 16.04 -6.25
N GLN A 370 11.74 17.31 -6.05
CA GLN A 370 12.67 18.38 -5.72
C GLN A 370 12.80 18.57 -4.20
N GLU A 371 13.99 18.97 -3.75
CA GLU A 371 14.21 19.32 -2.35
C GLU A 371 13.58 20.68 -2.01
N THR A 372 12.62 20.70 -1.09
CA THR A 372 11.80 21.88 -0.73
C THR A 372 12.42 22.74 0.38
N ASN A 373 13.74 22.68 0.54
CA ASN A 373 14.47 23.29 1.66
C ASN A 373 14.71 24.80 1.44
N GLY A 374 14.38 25.63 2.44
CA GLY A 374 14.64 27.07 2.43
C GLY A 374 13.58 27.87 1.68
N ASP A 375 14.01 28.72 0.75
CA ASP A 375 13.17 29.64 -0.03
C ASP A 375 12.49 28.93 -1.22
N PHE A 376 12.07 27.67 -1.06
CA PHE A 376 11.39 26.93 -2.13
C PHE A 376 9.97 27.46 -2.31
N GLU A 377 9.74 28.12 -3.45
CA GLU A 377 8.43 28.62 -3.85
C GLU A 377 7.87 27.83 -5.04
N TYR A 378 6.56 27.64 -5.03
CA TYR A 378 5.82 27.05 -6.14
C TYR A 378 4.46 27.74 -6.35
N MET A 379 3.80 27.34 -7.43
CA MET A 379 2.47 27.75 -7.82
C MET A 379 1.49 26.59 -7.64
N LEU A 380 0.32 26.85 -7.07
CA LEU A 380 -0.80 25.90 -7.03
C LEU A 380 -1.88 26.37 -8.00
N THR A 381 -2.34 25.49 -8.90
CA THR A 381 -3.40 25.80 -9.87
C THR A 381 -4.56 24.82 -9.79
N PHE A 382 -5.76 25.33 -9.48
CA PHE A 382 -7.02 24.60 -9.67
C PHE A 382 -7.54 24.82 -11.09
N ALA A 383 -8.07 23.77 -11.72
CA ALA A 383 -8.55 23.76 -13.11
C ALA A 383 -9.90 23.03 -13.25
N ASP A 384 -10.97 23.77 -13.51
CA ASP A 384 -12.31 23.27 -13.88
C ASP A 384 -12.42 23.13 -15.41
N TYR A 385 -13.01 22.02 -15.84
CA TYR A 385 -13.53 21.87 -17.19
C TYR A 385 -15.01 21.51 -17.18
N SER A 386 -15.81 22.36 -17.83
CA SER A 386 -17.25 22.19 -17.98
C SER A 386 -17.64 22.08 -19.45
N THR A 387 -18.53 21.15 -19.79
CA THR A 387 -18.89 20.82 -21.19
C THR A 387 -20.37 20.98 -21.49
N GLY A 388 -20.71 21.53 -22.66
CA GLY A 388 -22.09 21.70 -23.10
C GLY A 388 -22.29 21.42 -24.59
N THR A 389 -23.56 21.26 -24.99
CA THR A 389 -23.98 20.90 -26.37
C THR A 389 -23.44 21.83 -27.47
N PHE A 390 -23.06 23.05 -27.13
CA PHE A 390 -22.62 24.09 -28.07
C PHE A 390 -21.21 24.62 -27.80
N GLY A 391 -20.52 24.12 -26.78
CA GLY A 391 -19.27 24.73 -26.32
C GLY A 391 -18.82 24.22 -24.95
N ASN A 392 -17.57 24.52 -24.60
CA ASN A 392 -16.95 24.12 -23.33
C ASN A 392 -16.33 25.37 -22.67
N SER A 393 -16.29 25.37 -21.34
CA SER A 393 -15.60 26.38 -20.55
C SER A 393 -14.46 25.77 -19.74
N SER A 394 -13.41 26.54 -19.51
CA SER A 394 -12.30 26.17 -18.63
C SER A 394 -12.02 27.30 -17.65
N GLU A 395 -12.03 27.02 -16.35
CA GLU A 395 -11.71 28.02 -15.33
C GLU A 395 -10.45 27.60 -14.55
N PHE A 396 -9.49 28.52 -14.47
CA PHE A 396 -8.21 28.31 -13.81
C PHE A 396 -8.04 29.31 -12.66
N THR A 397 -7.46 28.83 -11.56
CA THR A 397 -7.16 29.64 -10.38
C THR A 397 -5.77 29.31 -9.90
N THR A 398 -4.82 30.24 -10.05
CA THR A 398 -3.42 30.04 -9.61
C THR A 398 -3.08 30.92 -8.42
N ILE A 399 -2.43 30.34 -7.43
CA ILE A 399 -1.76 31.05 -6.34
C ILE A 399 -0.27 30.82 -6.52
N GLN A 400 0.51 31.88 -6.67
CA GLN A 400 1.97 31.81 -6.78
C GLN A 400 2.65 32.16 -5.44
N ASN A 401 3.98 32.01 -5.37
CA ASN A 401 4.80 32.30 -4.19
C ASN A 401 4.36 31.51 -2.95
N ILE A 402 3.97 30.24 -3.13
CA ILE A 402 3.63 29.37 -2.00
C ILE A 402 4.92 28.72 -1.49
N VAL A 403 5.22 28.91 -0.21
CA VAL A 403 6.26 28.15 0.50
C VAL A 403 5.59 27.01 1.30
N PRO A 404 5.99 25.73 1.14
CA PRO A 404 5.36 24.60 1.83
C PRO A 404 5.30 24.73 3.35
N SER A 405 6.29 25.39 3.98
CA SER A 405 6.31 25.60 5.43
C SER A 405 5.36 26.71 5.93
N ILE A 406 4.92 27.61 5.06
CA ILE A 406 3.94 28.68 5.35
C ILE A 406 2.51 28.17 5.11
N LEU A 407 2.30 27.43 4.02
CA LEU A 407 1.00 26.89 3.64
C LEU A 407 1.08 25.37 3.37
N PRO A 408 1.33 24.54 4.40
CA PRO A 408 1.44 23.08 4.25
C PRO A 408 0.09 22.39 4.00
N GLU A 409 -1.01 23.07 4.32
CA GLU A 409 -2.36 22.56 4.20
C GLU A 409 -3.35 23.64 3.78
N MET A 410 -4.40 23.24 3.06
CA MET A 410 -5.52 24.08 2.63
C MET A 410 -6.85 23.38 2.90
N ASP A 411 -7.72 24.01 3.67
CA ASP A 411 -9.10 23.61 3.90
C ASP A 411 -10.02 24.35 2.92
N LEU A 412 -10.51 23.63 1.90
CA LEU A 412 -11.51 24.18 0.99
C LEU A 412 -12.87 24.28 1.68
N LYS A 413 -13.68 25.26 1.28
CA LYS A 413 -15.10 25.33 1.65
C LYS A 413 -15.97 24.82 0.52
N ALA A 414 -17.21 24.45 0.85
CA ALA A 414 -18.24 24.14 -0.12
C ALA A 414 -18.29 25.24 -1.18
N TYR A 415 -18.12 24.84 -2.45
CA TYR A 415 -18.23 25.80 -3.54
C TYR A 415 -19.69 26.28 -3.57
N ASN A 416 -19.92 27.60 -3.62
CA ASN A 416 -21.25 28.22 -3.63
C ASN A 416 -21.74 28.68 -5.04
N PRO A 417 -21.70 27.86 -6.10
CA PRO A 417 -22.34 28.22 -7.37
C PRO A 417 -23.85 28.00 -7.22
N PHE A 418 -24.57 29.09 -6.96
CA PHE A 418 -26.03 29.10 -7.00
C PHE A 418 -26.52 28.91 -8.43
N PHE A 419 -26.99 27.71 -8.77
CA PHE A 419 -27.51 27.41 -10.11
C PHE A 419 -29.02 27.60 -10.19
N TYR A 420 -29.47 28.13 -11.32
CA TYR A 420 -30.89 28.27 -11.61
C TYR A 420 -31.56 26.88 -11.78
N GLN A 421 -32.38 26.48 -10.82
CA GLN A 421 -33.11 25.20 -10.86
C GLN A 421 -34.54 25.30 -11.44
N GLY A 422 -34.95 26.49 -11.90
CA GLY A 422 -36.27 26.68 -12.52
C GLY A 422 -37.42 26.85 -11.52
N GLU A 423 -37.13 27.11 -10.25
CA GLU A 423 -38.14 27.54 -9.28
C GLU A 423 -38.48 29.03 -9.51
N SER A 424 -39.54 29.26 -10.26
CA SER A 424 -40.07 30.59 -10.54
C SER A 424 -41.46 30.78 -9.92
N TYR A 425 -41.62 31.82 -9.10
CA TYR A 425 -42.88 32.19 -8.47
C TYR A 425 -43.45 33.46 -9.11
N LEU A 426 -44.78 33.48 -9.29
CA LEU A 426 -45.50 34.62 -9.87
C LEU A 426 -46.45 35.22 -8.84
N LEU A 427 -45.96 36.21 -8.09
CA LEU A 427 -46.77 36.91 -7.09
C LEU A 427 -47.67 37.94 -7.76
N GLN A 428 -48.97 37.80 -7.54
CA GLN A 428 -49.96 38.81 -7.96
C GLN A 428 -49.80 40.06 -7.10
N THR A 429 -50.05 41.24 -7.67
CA THR A 429 -50.16 42.49 -6.91
C THR A 429 -51.61 42.97 -6.85
N GLU A 430 -52.06 43.41 -5.68
CA GLU A 430 -53.38 44.04 -5.48
C GLU A 430 -53.25 45.38 -4.75
N ASN A 431 -54.23 46.27 -4.95
CA ASN A 431 -54.41 47.54 -4.23
C ASN A 431 -53.30 48.61 -4.37
N PHE A 432 -52.31 48.43 -5.25
CA PHE A 432 -51.41 49.52 -5.68
C PHE A 432 -52.16 50.59 -6.51
N ASP A 433 -51.78 51.86 -6.41
CA ASP A 433 -52.41 52.97 -7.16
C ASP A 433 -51.98 52.96 -8.64
N PHE A 434 -52.94 53.07 -9.56
CA PHE A 434 -52.71 53.08 -11.01
C PHE A 434 -52.02 54.33 -11.55
N ASN A 435 -51.90 55.39 -10.75
CA ASN A 435 -51.23 56.63 -11.11
C ASN A 435 -49.77 56.66 -10.63
N ASP A 436 -49.36 55.70 -9.81
CA ASP A 436 -48.02 55.67 -9.25
C ASP A 436 -47.02 54.98 -10.19
N GLN A 437 -45.92 55.68 -10.46
CA GLN A 437 -44.77 55.08 -11.12
C GLN A 437 -43.96 54.32 -10.06
N LEU A 438 -44.04 52.99 -10.09
CA LEU A 438 -43.41 52.10 -9.12
C LEU A 438 -42.23 51.35 -9.73
N SER A 439 -41.16 51.16 -8.95
CA SER A 439 -40.13 50.14 -9.18
C SER A 439 -40.10 49.21 -7.98
N LEU A 440 -40.50 47.95 -8.20
CA LEU A 440 -40.40 46.89 -7.21
C LEU A 440 -39.35 45.89 -7.70
N THR A 441 -38.30 45.70 -6.92
CA THR A 441 -37.17 44.83 -7.25
C THR A 441 -36.65 44.12 -6.00
N GLY A 442 -36.08 42.94 -6.17
CA GLY A 442 -35.28 42.26 -5.15
C GLY A 442 -34.15 41.49 -5.83
N TRP A 443 -33.02 41.36 -5.15
CA TRP A 443 -31.88 40.59 -5.64
C TRP A 443 -31.04 40.17 -4.45
N GLY A 444 -30.61 38.91 -4.42
CA GLY A 444 -29.72 38.37 -3.39
C GLY A 444 -28.81 37.28 -3.95
N ALA A 445 -28.16 36.53 -3.06
CA ALA A 445 -27.26 35.44 -3.45
C ALA A 445 -27.98 34.28 -4.19
N ASP A 446 -29.19 33.94 -3.75
CA ASP A 446 -30.00 32.79 -4.22
C ASP A 446 -31.31 33.18 -4.92
N TYR A 447 -31.57 34.49 -5.14
CA TYR A 447 -32.81 34.93 -5.78
C TYR A 447 -32.68 36.23 -6.57
N SER A 448 -33.56 36.39 -7.56
CA SER A 448 -33.89 37.69 -8.14
C SER A 448 -35.41 37.87 -8.19
N ALA A 449 -35.87 39.11 -8.12
CA ALA A 449 -37.28 39.47 -8.17
C ALA A 449 -37.46 40.71 -9.06
N SER A 450 -38.29 40.56 -10.09
CA SER A 450 -38.55 41.58 -11.10
C SER A 450 -40.04 41.88 -11.22
N PHE A 451 -40.39 43.17 -11.28
CA PHE A 451 -41.77 43.61 -11.47
C PHE A 451 -42.10 43.80 -12.95
N SER A 452 -43.06 43.03 -13.43
CA SER A 452 -43.63 43.17 -14.77
C SER A 452 -44.92 43.98 -14.70
N HIS A 453 -44.92 45.16 -15.32
CA HIS A 453 -46.06 46.07 -15.35
C HIS A 453 -46.98 45.76 -16.55
N ASP A 454 -48.27 45.54 -16.29
CA ASP A 454 -49.24 45.39 -17.39
C ASP A 454 -49.41 46.71 -18.15
N ASN A 455 -49.52 46.64 -19.48
CA ASN A 455 -49.50 47.79 -20.39
C ASN A 455 -50.57 48.89 -20.16
N ASN A 456 -51.47 48.78 -19.16
CA ASN A 456 -52.54 49.74 -18.86
C ASN A 456 -53.04 49.71 -17.38
N GLY A 457 -52.25 49.31 -16.36
CA GLY A 457 -52.74 49.32 -14.96
C GLY A 457 -51.71 49.04 -13.85
N PRO A 458 -52.07 49.23 -12.56
CA PRO A 458 -51.17 49.06 -11.41
C PRO A 458 -50.86 47.60 -11.10
N THR A 459 -51.74 46.71 -11.54
CA THR A 459 -51.66 45.27 -11.34
C THR A 459 -50.57 44.73 -12.23
N GLY A 460 -49.38 44.60 -11.67
CA GLY A 460 -48.29 43.82 -12.27
C GLY A 460 -48.15 42.47 -11.59
N ASN A 461 -47.18 41.69 -12.07
CA ASN A 461 -46.72 40.49 -11.39
C ASN A 461 -45.29 40.72 -10.92
N VAL A 462 -44.98 40.31 -9.68
CA VAL A 462 -43.59 40.15 -9.25
C VAL A 462 -43.19 38.72 -9.56
N TYR A 463 -42.26 38.59 -10.50
CA TYR A 463 -41.68 37.33 -10.93
C TYR A 463 -40.39 37.12 -10.13
N ILE A 464 -40.39 36.10 -9.28
CA ILE A 464 -39.27 35.71 -8.43
C ILE A 464 -38.63 34.48 -9.04
N GLU A 465 -37.33 34.55 -9.33
CA GLU A 465 -36.51 33.42 -9.72
C GLU A 465 -35.62 33.03 -8.55
N LYS A 466 -35.62 31.74 -8.17
CA LYS A 466 -34.67 31.18 -7.23
C LYS A 466 -33.60 30.35 -7.95
N SER A 467 -32.37 30.55 -7.51
CA SER A 467 -31.27 29.60 -7.69
C SER A 467 -31.11 28.80 -6.40
N GLN A 468 -30.70 27.53 -6.53
CA GLN A 468 -30.36 26.71 -5.38
C GLN A 468 -28.86 26.44 -5.40
N ASN A 469 -28.27 26.44 -4.21
CA ASN A 469 -26.97 25.84 -4.01
C ASN A 469 -27.08 24.33 -4.30
N ILE A 470 -26.10 23.75 -4.99
CA ILE A 470 -26.17 22.33 -5.34
C ILE A 470 -25.86 21.43 -4.13
N SER A 471 -25.04 21.92 -3.21
CA SER A 471 -24.24 21.06 -2.35
C SER A 471 -24.41 21.38 -0.86
N SER A 472 -24.55 22.66 -0.51
CA SER A 472 -24.88 23.10 0.84
C SER A 472 -26.35 23.52 0.98
N ALA A 473 -26.87 23.55 2.22
CA ALA A 473 -28.21 24.07 2.52
C ALA A 473 -28.25 25.61 2.68
N LEU A 474 -27.19 26.32 2.24
CA LEU A 474 -27.08 27.77 2.35
C LEU A 474 -28.02 28.46 1.34
N GLN A 475 -29.00 29.21 1.86
CA GLN A 475 -29.99 29.98 1.11
C GLN A 475 -30.43 31.18 1.96
N SER A 476 -30.99 32.23 1.34
CA SER A 476 -31.56 33.34 2.12
C SER A 476 -32.75 32.84 2.94
N ASN A 477 -32.84 33.25 4.22
CA ASN A 477 -34.00 32.94 5.06
C ASN A 477 -35.23 33.78 4.68
N SER A 478 -35.01 34.98 4.14
CA SER A 478 -36.06 35.89 3.69
C SER A 478 -35.71 36.55 2.36
N LEU A 479 -36.72 36.91 1.57
CA LEU A 479 -36.54 37.70 0.34
C LEU A 479 -36.76 39.18 0.68
N TYR A 480 -35.70 39.98 0.58
CA TYR A 480 -35.80 41.44 0.62
C TYR A 480 -36.32 41.97 -0.72
N LEU A 481 -37.50 42.59 -0.69
CA LEU A 481 -38.11 43.29 -1.82
C LEU A 481 -38.14 44.79 -1.54
N SER A 482 -37.40 45.55 -2.33
CA SER A 482 -37.44 47.02 -2.33
C SER A 482 -38.58 47.54 -3.21
N LEU A 483 -39.26 48.59 -2.75
CA LEU A 483 -40.28 49.33 -3.50
C LEU A 483 -39.94 50.82 -3.48
N TYR A 484 -39.70 51.38 -4.67
CA TYR A 484 -39.56 52.82 -4.85
C TYR A 484 -40.77 53.38 -5.60
N ASN A 485 -41.48 54.32 -4.95
CA ASN A 485 -42.56 55.06 -5.56
C ASN A 485 -42.02 56.41 -6.07
N TYR A 486 -41.84 56.53 -7.39
CA TYR A 486 -41.33 57.76 -8.01
C TYR A 486 -42.34 58.91 -7.95
N THR A 487 -43.65 58.62 -7.94
CA THR A 487 -44.70 59.64 -7.82
C THR A 487 -44.68 60.31 -6.44
N MET A 488 -44.46 59.52 -5.38
CA MET A 488 -44.38 60.02 -4.00
C MET A 488 -42.94 60.36 -3.54
N SER A 489 -41.91 59.91 -4.27
CA SER A 489 -40.49 59.94 -3.87
C SER A 489 -40.23 59.23 -2.53
N GLU A 490 -40.89 58.08 -2.35
CA GLU A 490 -40.86 57.27 -1.13
C GLU A 490 -40.24 55.90 -1.40
N TYR A 491 -39.40 55.43 -0.47
CA TYR A 491 -38.82 54.08 -0.47
C TYR A 491 -39.40 53.29 0.69
N SER A 492 -39.81 52.07 0.41
CA SER A 492 -40.24 51.09 1.41
C SER A 492 -39.71 49.70 1.04
N TYR A 493 -39.77 48.74 1.97
CA TYR A 493 -39.36 47.37 1.72
C TYR A 493 -40.31 46.37 2.36
N ALA A 494 -40.33 45.14 1.82
CA ALA A 494 -41.02 44.00 2.40
C ALA A 494 -40.03 42.83 2.57
N LEU A 495 -40.20 42.07 3.65
CA LEU A 495 -39.54 40.79 3.87
C LEU A 495 -40.56 39.68 3.63
N LEU A 496 -40.27 38.78 2.69
CA LEU A 496 -41.06 37.56 2.46
C LEU A 496 -40.32 36.34 2.99
N ASP A 497 -41.04 35.33 3.48
CA ASP A 497 -40.46 34.01 3.73
C ASP A 497 -39.89 33.44 2.43
N ALA A 498 -38.67 32.91 2.48
CA ALA A 498 -38.01 32.32 1.31
C ALA A 498 -38.79 31.12 0.72
N ASN A 499 -39.53 30.38 1.54
CA ASN A 499 -40.41 29.30 1.09
C ASN A 499 -41.78 29.87 0.68
N VAL A 500 -41.85 30.40 -0.55
CA VAL A 500 -43.03 31.04 -1.18
C VAL A 500 -44.15 30.02 -1.54
N SER A 501 -44.44 29.10 -0.62
CA SER A 501 -45.33 27.95 -0.76
C SER A 501 -46.84 28.30 -0.75
N SER A 502 -47.20 29.51 -0.34
CA SER A 502 -48.58 29.95 -0.12
C SER A 502 -49.14 30.87 -1.21
N ASN A 503 -48.32 31.24 -2.21
CA ASN A 503 -48.68 32.13 -3.32
C ASN A 503 -49.30 33.48 -2.85
N PRO A 504 -48.58 34.26 -2.00
CA PRO A 504 -49.12 35.48 -1.41
C PRO A 504 -49.44 36.54 -2.47
N VAL A 505 -50.58 37.21 -2.30
CA VAL A 505 -50.87 38.45 -3.02
C VAL A 505 -50.08 39.57 -2.35
N LEU A 506 -49.24 40.25 -3.10
CA LEU A 506 -48.51 41.43 -2.63
C LEU A 506 -49.44 42.64 -2.60
N THR A 507 -49.46 43.35 -1.48
CA THR A 507 -50.24 44.59 -1.29
C THR A 507 -49.36 45.69 -0.67
N PRO A 508 -49.68 46.98 -0.86
CA PRO A 508 -48.85 48.09 -0.36
C PRO A 508 -48.61 48.06 1.16
N ASP A 509 -49.56 47.54 1.94
CA ASP A 509 -49.47 47.42 3.41
C ASP A 509 -48.49 46.34 3.89
N MET A 510 -47.93 45.52 2.99
CA MET A 510 -46.79 44.64 3.27
C MET A 510 -45.45 45.38 3.26
N PHE A 511 -45.39 46.60 2.71
CA PHE A 511 -44.17 47.38 2.58
C PHE A 511 -44.09 48.43 3.69
N THR A 512 -43.00 48.41 4.47
CA THR A 512 -42.76 49.33 5.58
C THR A 512 -41.73 50.41 5.24
N THR A 513 -41.89 51.58 5.86
CA THR A 513 -40.91 52.67 5.92
C THR A 513 -40.30 52.83 7.32
N GLU A 514 -40.75 52.03 8.29
CA GLU A 514 -40.08 51.91 9.59
C GLU A 514 -38.65 51.37 9.38
N GLY A 515 -37.70 51.85 10.19
CA GLY A 515 -36.29 51.46 10.06
C GLY A 515 -35.52 52.03 8.86
N VAL A 516 -36.20 52.64 7.87
CA VAL A 516 -35.56 53.14 6.64
C VAL A 516 -34.88 54.50 6.86
N GLU A 517 -33.58 54.59 6.59
CA GLU A 517 -32.84 55.86 6.52
C GLU A 517 -32.42 56.17 5.07
N ARG A 518 -32.75 57.38 4.59
CA ARG A 518 -32.32 57.89 3.28
C ARG A 518 -30.96 58.57 3.39
N LYS A 519 -29.94 57.99 2.76
CA LYS A 519 -28.58 58.55 2.64
C LYS A 519 -28.32 59.03 1.21
N VAL A 520 -27.16 59.63 0.98
CA VAL A 520 -26.72 60.17 -0.31
C VAL A 520 -25.33 59.67 -0.61
N TYR A 521 -25.13 59.10 -1.79
CA TYR A 521 -23.83 58.71 -2.31
C TYR A 521 -23.26 59.85 -3.17
N GLU A 522 -22.33 60.59 -2.60
CA GLU A 522 -21.49 61.60 -3.26
C GLU A 522 -20.04 61.35 -2.81
N PRO A 523 -19.28 60.49 -3.52
CA PRO A 523 -17.92 60.14 -3.13
C PRO A 523 -16.98 61.34 -3.33
N ILE A 524 -16.22 61.68 -2.29
CA ILE A 524 -15.27 62.79 -2.27
C ILE A 524 -13.83 62.25 -2.29
N ILE A 525 -13.00 62.74 -3.20
CA ILE A 525 -11.54 62.52 -3.20
C ILE A 525 -10.85 63.89 -3.05
N ASN A 526 -9.87 64.00 -2.15
CA ASN A 526 -9.07 65.22 -1.94
C ASN A 526 -9.90 66.50 -1.66
N GLY A 527 -11.14 66.35 -1.19
CA GLY A 527 -12.07 67.46 -0.90
C GLY A 527 -12.96 67.88 -2.07
N GLU A 528 -12.88 67.20 -3.23
CA GLU A 528 -13.73 67.43 -4.40
C GLU A 528 -14.62 66.20 -4.68
N ALA A 529 -15.86 66.42 -5.11
CA ALA A 529 -16.78 65.35 -5.48
C ALA A 529 -16.34 64.69 -6.79
N VAL A 530 -16.42 63.36 -6.87
CA VAL A 530 -15.97 62.60 -8.04
C VAL A 530 -17.08 62.52 -9.08
N GLU A 531 -16.84 63.08 -10.28
CA GLU A 531 -17.84 63.14 -11.36
C GLU A 531 -18.27 61.77 -11.91
N THR A 532 -17.45 60.72 -11.80
CA THR A 532 -17.80 59.37 -12.28
C THR A 532 -17.46 58.29 -11.25
N SER A 533 -18.43 57.41 -10.98
CA SER A 533 -18.28 56.34 -10.01
C SER A 533 -19.28 55.20 -10.26
N GLY A 534 -19.02 54.04 -9.66
CA GLY A 534 -20.00 53.00 -9.42
C GLY A 534 -19.95 52.57 -7.95
N ILE A 535 -21.08 52.11 -7.41
CA ILE A 535 -21.20 51.51 -6.08
C ILE A 535 -22.16 50.33 -6.13
N SER A 536 -21.84 49.25 -5.42
CA SER A 536 -22.80 48.20 -5.05
C SER A 536 -22.81 48.06 -3.53
N LEU A 537 -24.00 48.11 -2.94
CA LEU A 537 -24.26 48.01 -1.50
C LEU A 537 -25.09 46.75 -1.21
N TYR A 538 -24.57 45.94 -0.31
CA TYR A 538 -25.11 44.66 0.12
C TYR A 538 -25.46 44.71 1.61
N GLY A 539 -26.58 44.11 1.98
CA GLY A 539 -27.00 43.88 3.36
C GLY A 539 -27.05 42.39 3.68
N TYR A 540 -26.90 42.09 4.96
CA TYR A 540 -27.01 40.75 5.54
C TYR A 540 -27.85 40.86 6.81
N MET A 541 -28.85 39.99 6.98
CA MET A 541 -29.82 40.10 8.07
C MET A 541 -29.19 39.66 9.40
N ASP A 542 -28.25 38.71 9.38
CA ASP A 542 -27.51 38.24 10.55
C ASP A 542 -26.00 37.99 10.26
N GLN A 543 -25.32 37.35 11.21
CA GLN A 543 -23.90 37.01 11.12
C GLN A 543 -23.64 35.79 10.22
N GLU A 544 -24.58 34.83 10.19
CA GLU A 544 -24.44 33.59 9.40
C GLU A 544 -24.55 33.90 7.90
N GLU A 545 -25.48 34.78 7.53
CA GLU A 545 -25.56 35.34 6.17
C GLU A 545 -24.29 36.13 5.80
N PHE A 546 -23.74 36.93 6.73
CA PHE A 546 -22.52 37.71 6.51
C PHE A 546 -21.28 36.82 6.29
N ASP A 547 -21.08 35.81 7.15
CA ASP A 547 -19.91 34.91 7.10
C ASP A 547 -19.94 33.99 5.87
N ASN A 548 -21.12 33.68 5.33
CA ASN A 548 -21.31 32.83 4.15
C ASN A 548 -21.61 33.60 2.85
N ASN A 549 -21.52 34.94 2.87
CA ASN A 549 -21.80 35.84 1.74
C ASN A 549 -23.21 35.69 1.14
N ILE A 550 -24.21 35.33 1.97
CA ILE A 550 -25.63 35.27 1.58
C ILE A 550 -26.21 36.70 1.60
N TYR A 551 -25.90 37.45 0.55
CA TYR A 551 -26.19 38.88 0.49
C TYR A 551 -27.59 39.19 -0.03
N HIS A 552 -28.09 40.38 0.34
CA HIS A 552 -29.18 41.08 -0.32
C HIS A 552 -28.63 42.35 -0.96
N LEU A 553 -28.84 42.54 -2.27
CA LEU A 553 -28.42 43.75 -2.96
C LEU A 553 -29.43 44.87 -2.65
N ILE A 554 -28.99 45.84 -1.84
CA ILE A 554 -29.81 46.98 -1.41
C ILE A 554 -29.84 48.05 -2.50
N TYR A 555 -28.66 48.32 -3.08
CA TYR A 555 -28.48 49.41 -4.04
C TYR A 555 -27.29 49.12 -4.97
N ALA A 556 -27.45 49.36 -6.27
CA ALA A 556 -26.35 49.30 -7.23
C ALA A 556 -26.47 50.39 -8.29
N ILE A 557 -25.33 50.99 -8.63
CA ILE A 557 -25.13 51.75 -9.86
C ILE A 557 -23.84 51.31 -10.53
N GLY A 558 -23.93 51.01 -11.83
CA GLY A 558 -22.75 50.79 -12.68
C GLY A 558 -21.91 52.06 -12.78
N TYR A 559 -20.69 51.93 -13.32
CA TYR A 559 -19.77 53.06 -13.44
C TYR A 559 -20.30 54.11 -14.42
N GLN A 560 -20.75 55.27 -13.90
CA GLN A 560 -21.41 56.31 -14.68
C GLN A 560 -21.17 57.71 -14.08
N TYR A 561 -21.65 58.74 -14.78
CA TYR A 561 -21.63 60.11 -14.28
C TYR A 561 -22.60 60.29 -13.10
N LEU A 562 -22.14 60.92 -12.03
CA LEU A 562 -22.96 61.27 -10.87
C LEU A 562 -23.52 62.69 -11.03
N PRO A 563 -24.81 62.94 -10.70
CA PRO A 563 -25.37 64.28 -10.67
C PRO A 563 -24.82 65.10 -9.49
N ASP A 564 -24.79 66.42 -9.64
CA ASP A 564 -24.47 67.37 -8.56
C ASP A 564 -25.31 67.08 -7.29
N GLY A 565 -24.65 66.88 -6.14
CA GLY A 565 -25.33 66.52 -4.89
C GLY A 565 -25.57 65.02 -4.70
N GLY A 566 -24.97 64.16 -5.54
CA GLY A 566 -24.98 62.71 -5.42
C GLY A 566 -26.32 62.03 -5.72
N ILE A 567 -26.36 60.71 -5.51
CA ILE A 567 -27.54 59.88 -5.75
C ILE A 567 -28.06 59.32 -4.42
N PRO A 568 -29.38 59.38 -4.12
CA PRO A 568 -29.91 58.81 -2.90
C PRO A 568 -29.84 57.28 -2.91
N TYR A 569 -29.46 56.72 -1.76
CA TYR A 569 -29.62 55.31 -1.44
C TYR A 569 -30.34 55.18 -0.09
N TYR A 570 -30.82 53.99 0.21
CA TYR A 570 -31.63 53.71 1.39
C TYR A 570 -31.00 52.55 2.16
N ILE A 571 -30.95 52.66 3.47
CA ILE A 571 -30.56 51.57 4.38
C ILE A 571 -31.75 51.24 5.29
N SER A 572 -31.72 50.05 5.91
CA SER A 572 -32.84 49.53 6.73
C SER A 572 -32.31 48.79 7.95
N ASP A 573 -33.04 48.84 9.06
CA ASP A 573 -32.77 48.03 10.25
C ASP A 573 -33.07 46.52 10.06
N ALA A 574 -33.56 46.11 8.88
CA ALA A 574 -33.64 44.72 8.46
C ALA A 574 -32.26 44.05 8.29
N PHE A 575 -31.17 44.83 8.18
CA PHE A 575 -29.81 44.33 8.02
C PHE A 575 -28.95 44.69 9.24
N THR A 576 -28.26 43.68 9.78
CA THR A 576 -27.31 43.86 10.89
C THR A 576 -25.89 44.14 10.39
N HIS A 577 -25.55 43.63 9.19
CA HIS A 577 -24.26 43.86 8.55
C HIS A 577 -24.43 44.42 7.14
N TYR A 578 -23.42 45.16 6.71
CA TYR A 578 -23.36 45.77 5.39
C TYR A 578 -21.98 45.49 4.78
N LYS A 579 -21.95 45.33 3.46
CA LYS A 579 -20.73 45.35 2.66
C LYS A 579 -20.98 46.23 1.45
N TYR A 580 -19.99 47.00 1.02
CA TYR A 580 -20.09 47.74 -0.23
C TYR A 580 -18.79 47.70 -1.00
N ASN A 581 -18.89 47.79 -2.33
CA ASN A 581 -17.75 48.15 -3.15
C ASN A 581 -17.98 49.47 -3.87
N VAL A 582 -16.91 50.25 -4.00
CA VAL A 582 -16.89 51.55 -4.65
C VAL A 582 -15.75 51.58 -5.65
N ARG A 583 -16.04 52.16 -6.81
CA ARG A 583 -15.07 52.37 -7.88
C ARG A 583 -14.95 53.85 -8.22
N LEU A 584 -13.71 54.35 -8.24
CA LEU A 584 -13.37 55.75 -8.48
C LEU A 584 -12.18 55.78 -9.46
N ASN A 585 -12.43 56.05 -10.75
CA ASN A 585 -11.43 55.95 -11.81
C ASN A 585 -10.77 54.56 -11.91
N ASP A 586 -9.48 54.50 -11.56
CA ASP A 586 -8.55 53.35 -11.54
C ASP A 586 -8.35 52.77 -10.12
N TYR A 587 -9.08 53.30 -9.12
CA TYR A 587 -9.13 52.80 -7.76
C TYR A 587 -10.44 52.05 -7.51
N PHE A 588 -10.33 50.93 -6.80
CA PHE A 588 -11.45 50.13 -6.33
C PHE A 588 -11.26 49.84 -4.84
N THR A 589 -12.36 49.75 -4.09
CA THR A 589 -12.33 49.36 -2.68
C THR A 589 -13.57 48.54 -2.35
N GLU A 590 -13.42 47.50 -1.55
CA GLU A 590 -14.53 46.78 -0.92
C GLU A 590 -14.39 46.94 0.61
N ARG A 591 -15.48 47.28 1.29
CA ARG A 591 -15.49 47.61 2.71
C ARG A 591 -16.72 47.07 3.41
N THR A 592 -16.60 46.80 4.71
CA THR A 592 -17.72 46.43 5.58
C THR A 592 -18.29 47.68 6.28
N GLY A 593 -19.57 47.63 6.63
CA GLY A 593 -20.32 48.78 7.14
C GLY A 593 -20.93 49.64 6.03
N GLU A 594 -21.31 50.88 6.39
CA GLU A 594 -22.02 51.80 5.51
C GLU A 594 -21.09 52.55 4.53
N PRO A 595 -21.57 52.97 3.34
CA PRO A 595 -20.79 53.75 2.39
C PRO A 595 -20.22 55.06 2.96
N GLU A 596 -18.89 55.12 3.09
CA GLU A 596 -18.15 56.35 3.40
C GLU A 596 -18.39 57.46 2.36
N ALA A 597 -18.43 58.71 2.83
CA ALA A 597 -18.56 59.89 1.96
C ALA A 597 -17.21 60.35 1.36
N SER A 598 -16.07 60.05 1.99
CA SER A 598 -14.75 60.53 1.56
C SER A 598 -13.76 59.39 1.48
N PHE A 599 -13.08 59.30 0.34
CA PHE A 599 -12.07 58.29 0.05
C PHE A 599 -10.71 58.94 -0.09
N THR A 600 -9.67 58.27 0.41
CA THR A 600 -8.27 58.63 0.19
C THR A 600 -7.62 57.47 -0.57
N PRO A 601 -7.68 57.46 -1.92
CA PRO A 601 -7.09 56.40 -2.71
C PRO A 601 -5.60 56.26 -2.42
N VAL A 602 -5.14 55.01 -2.38
CA VAL A 602 -3.73 54.65 -2.27
C VAL A 602 -2.92 55.17 -3.47
N ASP A 603 -1.72 55.68 -3.19
CA ASP A 603 -0.76 56.18 -4.19
C ASP A 603 0.06 55.01 -4.76
N TRP A 604 -0.63 54.09 -5.42
CA TRP A 604 -0.02 52.97 -6.15
C TRP A 604 -0.19 53.15 -7.66
N THR A 605 0.76 52.64 -8.43
CA THR A 605 0.69 52.55 -9.89
C THR A 605 0.95 51.12 -10.34
N ILE A 606 0.27 50.69 -11.41
CA ILE A 606 0.51 49.40 -12.05
C ILE A 606 0.39 49.55 -13.58
N ASP A 607 1.40 49.07 -14.27
CA ASP A 607 1.42 48.85 -15.72
C ASP A 607 1.96 47.42 -15.99
N TYR A 608 1.64 46.86 -17.16
CA TYR A 608 2.08 45.53 -17.56
C TYR A 608 2.25 45.42 -19.08
N THR A 609 3.12 44.50 -19.50
CA THR A 609 3.08 43.91 -20.84
C THR A 609 2.96 42.41 -20.74
N PHE A 610 2.11 41.81 -21.58
CA PHE A 610 1.90 40.36 -21.64
C PHE A 610 2.36 39.80 -22.99
N SER A 611 3.22 38.79 -22.97
CA SER A 611 3.72 38.08 -24.15
C SER A 611 4.36 36.75 -23.75
N ASN A 612 4.31 35.73 -24.61
CA ASN A 612 4.90 34.41 -24.33
C ASN A 612 4.38 33.79 -23.01
N ASN A 613 3.09 33.96 -22.71
CA ASN A 613 2.44 33.55 -21.46
C ASN A 613 3.11 34.09 -20.17
N GLN A 614 3.79 35.23 -20.28
CA GLN A 614 4.51 35.91 -19.21
C GLN A 614 4.11 37.39 -19.14
N PHE A 615 4.03 37.91 -17.93
CA PHE A 615 3.79 39.32 -17.61
C PHE A 615 5.08 39.96 -17.14
N GLU A 616 5.43 41.10 -17.72
CA GLU A 616 6.39 42.06 -17.15
C GLU A 616 5.58 43.17 -16.47
N LEU A 617 5.87 43.45 -15.20
CA LEU A 617 5.14 44.43 -14.40
C LEU A 617 5.98 45.70 -14.18
N SER A 618 5.30 46.85 -14.16
CA SER A 618 5.88 48.11 -13.71
C SER A 618 4.98 48.69 -12.63
N LYS A 619 5.41 48.57 -11.38
CA LYS A 619 4.63 48.88 -10.19
C LYS A 619 5.32 49.94 -9.32
N SER A 620 4.54 50.69 -8.57
CA SER A 620 5.06 51.54 -7.47
C SER A 620 4.02 51.68 -6.37
N GLY A 621 4.48 51.92 -5.15
CA GLY A 621 3.61 52.08 -3.99
C GLY A 621 4.29 51.55 -2.73
N ILE A 622 3.58 51.63 -1.60
CA ILE A 622 3.89 50.88 -0.38
C ILE A 622 2.59 50.35 0.22
N GLY A 623 2.63 49.16 0.82
CA GLY A 623 1.47 48.57 1.53
C GLY A 623 0.42 47.88 0.65
N HIS A 624 0.69 47.67 -0.64
CA HIS A 624 0.04 46.58 -1.38
C HIS A 624 0.70 45.26 -0.99
N THR A 625 -0.07 44.17 -0.89
CA THR A 625 0.43 42.85 -0.50
C THR A 625 0.24 41.84 -1.63
N ILE A 626 -0.90 41.89 -2.33
CA ILE A 626 -1.28 40.89 -3.34
C ILE A 626 -1.36 41.52 -4.72
N GLY A 627 -0.78 40.85 -5.71
CA GLY A 627 -1.06 41.12 -7.11
C GLY A 627 -2.18 40.22 -7.58
N LYS A 628 -3.12 40.71 -8.39
CA LYS A 628 -4.13 39.87 -9.05
C LYS A 628 -4.15 40.12 -10.56
N ILE A 629 -4.19 39.05 -11.33
CA ILE A 629 -4.35 39.05 -12.78
C ILE A 629 -5.64 38.31 -13.11
N SER A 630 -6.44 38.88 -14.01
CA SER A 630 -7.62 38.24 -14.59
C SER A 630 -7.48 38.17 -16.11
N ILE A 631 -7.58 36.95 -16.64
CA ILE A 631 -7.56 36.62 -18.07
C ILE A 631 -8.92 35.98 -18.38
N ASP A 632 -9.63 36.43 -19.42
CA ASP A 632 -10.94 35.88 -19.78
C ASP A 632 -11.30 36.12 -21.26
N SER A 633 -11.97 35.16 -21.87
CA SER A 633 -12.62 35.30 -23.17
C SER A 633 -13.88 36.19 -23.11
N ASP A 634 -13.73 37.50 -23.34
CA ASP A 634 -14.84 38.50 -23.43
C ASP A 634 -16.11 38.01 -24.15
N ALA A 635 -15.91 37.18 -25.17
CA ALA A 635 -16.92 36.38 -25.82
C ALA A 635 -16.30 35.02 -26.20
N PRO A 636 -17.11 33.95 -26.37
CA PRO A 636 -16.60 32.65 -26.76
C PRO A 636 -15.86 32.68 -28.10
N GLU A 637 -14.68 32.06 -28.14
CA GLU A 637 -13.91 31.88 -29.38
C GLU A 637 -14.33 30.58 -30.08
N VAL A 638 -14.60 30.62 -31.38
CA VAL A 638 -15.06 29.43 -32.12
C VAL A 638 -13.87 28.61 -32.60
N ILE A 639 -13.58 27.52 -31.90
CA ILE A 639 -12.47 26.59 -32.22
C ILE A 639 -13.08 25.24 -32.61
N ASN A 640 -12.71 24.74 -33.80
CA ASN A 640 -13.19 23.47 -34.35
C ASN A 640 -14.73 23.30 -34.38
N GLY A 641 -15.47 24.42 -34.40
CA GLY A 641 -16.95 24.44 -34.41
C GLY A 641 -17.61 24.42 -33.03
N LEU A 642 -16.83 24.46 -31.94
CA LEU A 642 -17.31 24.61 -30.57
C LEU A 642 -17.07 26.05 -30.09
N ASN A 643 -17.98 26.59 -29.28
CA ASN A 643 -17.76 27.85 -28.57
C ASN A 643 -16.85 27.56 -27.36
N ILE A 644 -15.65 28.13 -27.33
CA ILE A 644 -14.70 27.97 -26.23
C ILE A 644 -14.71 29.22 -25.38
N MET A 645 -14.99 29.05 -24.09
CA MET A 645 -14.79 30.07 -23.07
C MET A 645 -13.62 29.67 -22.16
N TYR A 646 -12.90 30.65 -21.66
CA TYR A 646 -11.88 30.42 -20.64
C TYR A 646 -11.80 31.59 -19.67
N ARG A 647 -11.42 31.28 -18.43
CA ARG A 647 -11.06 32.26 -17.40
C ARG A 647 -9.83 31.77 -16.67
N TRP A 648 -8.92 32.68 -16.32
CA TRP A 648 -7.79 32.42 -15.44
C TRP A 648 -7.66 33.58 -14.47
N ASN A 649 -7.82 33.33 -13.18
CA ASN A 649 -7.46 34.27 -12.13
C ASN A 649 -6.15 33.82 -11.48
N LEU A 650 -5.21 34.75 -11.29
CA LEU A 650 -3.95 34.48 -10.61
C LEU A 650 -3.74 35.47 -9.47
N VAL A 651 -3.18 35.01 -8.36
CA VAL A 651 -2.62 35.85 -7.28
C VAL A 651 -1.15 35.52 -7.03
N PHE A 652 -0.38 36.53 -6.63
CA PHE A 652 1.07 36.48 -6.41
C PHE A 652 1.52 37.54 -5.41
N ASP A 653 2.74 37.43 -4.87
CA ASP A 653 3.32 38.44 -3.98
C ASP A 653 3.64 39.73 -4.77
N SER A 654 2.91 40.80 -4.47
CA SER A 654 3.10 42.08 -5.17
C SER A 654 4.30 42.89 -4.71
N GLN A 655 4.95 42.57 -3.59
CA GLN A 655 6.22 43.19 -3.20
C GLN A 655 7.35 42.57 -4.03
N GLU A 656 7.46 41.25 -4.06
CA GLU A 656 8.61 40.57 -4.67
C GLU A 656 8.52 40.42 -6.21
N MET A 657 7.34 40.13 -6.78
CA MET A 657 7.24 39.74 -8.21
C MET A 657 7.14 40.93 -9.17
N ASP A 658 8.22 41.24 -9.89
CA ASP A 658 8.22 42.15 -11.06
C ASP A 658 7.85 41.44 -12.37
N GLN A 659 7.83 40.11 -12.36
CA GLN A 659 7.52 39.25 -13.50
C GLN A 659 6.57 38.14 -13.02
N VAL A 660 5.59 37.75 -13.83
CA VAL A 660 4.65 36.65 -13.49
C VAL A 660 4.56 35.70 -14.68
N ILE A 661 4.85 34.42 -14.45
CA ILE A 661 4.81 33.37 -15.47
C ILE A 661 3.50 32.58 -15.30
N LEU A 662 2.82 32.24 -16.39
CA LEU A 662 1.71 31.28 -16.34
C LEU A 662 2.26 29.85 -16.26
N PRO A 663 1.73 28.99 -15.37
CA PRO A 663 2.04 27.56 -15.32
C PRO A 663 1.94 26.86 -16.69
N GLU A 664 2.86 25.93 -16.96
CA GLU A 664 2.72 25.02 -18.09
C GLU A 664 1.49 24.11 -17.90
N ILE A 665 0.76 23.85 -18.97
CA ILE A 665 -0.48 23.07 -18.93
C ILE A 665 -0.15 21.57 -18.98
N PRO A 666 -0.51 20.76 -17.95
CA PRO A 666 -0.26 19.31 -17.90
C PRO A 666 -0.94 18.54 -19.05
N GLU A 667 -0.37 17.41 -19.46
CA GLU A 667 -0.82 16.62 -20.62
C GLU A 667 -2.32 16.24 -20.54
N GLU A 668 -2.80 15.94 -19.33
CA GLU A 668 -4.19 15.64 -18.97
C GLU A 668 -5.17 16.76 -19.40
N ILE A 669 -4.69 18.01 -19.34
CA ILE A 669 -5.42 19.26 -19.53
C ILE A 669 -5.24 19.81 -20.96
N GLN A 670 -4.14 19.48 -21.66
CA GLN A 670 -3.89 19.92 -23.05
C GLN A 670 -4.98 19.47 -24.05
N SER A 671 -5.79 18.47 -23.69
CA SER A 671 -6.96 18.03 -24.46
C SER A 671 -8.15 19.01 -24.44
N TRP A 672 -8.13 20.04 -23.59
CA TRP A 672 -9.27 20.95 -23.39
C TRP A 672 -9.33 22.06 -24.45
N GLY A 673 -10.54 22.55 -24.72
CA GLY A 673 -10.78 23.49 -25.83
C GLY A 673 -10.01 24.82 -25.75
N PHE A 674 -9.59 25.27 -24.56
CA PHE A 674 -8.82 26.50 -24.38
C PHE A 674 -7.33 26.34 -24.75
N TYR A 675 -6.77 25.12 -24.70
CA TYR A 675 -5.31 24.90 -24.80
C TYR A 675 -4.69 25.47 -26.09
N PRO A 676 -5.31 25.40 -27.29
CA PRO A 676 -4.78 26.05 -28.48
C PRO A 676 -4.63 27.58 -28.36
N LEU A 677 -5.35 28.25 -27.46
CA LEU A 677 -5.19 29.69 -27.20
C LEU A 677 -4.01 29.97 -26.26
N TYR A 678 -3.78 29.10 -25.28
CA TYR A 678 -2.59 29.12 -24.43
C TYR A 678 -1.32 28.86 -25.26
N GLU A 679 -1.28 27.76 -26.01
CA GLU A 679 -0.13 27.35 -26.85
C GLU A 679 0.26 28.44 -27.88
N ASN A 680 -0.72 29.11 -28.46
CA ASN A 680 -0.50 30.17 -29.45
C ASN A 680 -0.38 31.58 -28.84
N ASN A 681 -0.28 31.72 -27.52
CA ASN A 681 -0.13 33.01 -26.80
C ASN A 681 -1.23 34.03 -27.11
N ASN A 682 -2.47 33.56 -27.30
CA ASN A 682 -3.63 34.36 -27.70
C ASN A 682 -4.63 34.58 -26.54
N LEU A 683 -4.16 34.46 -25.29
CA LEU A 683 -4.96 34.74 -24.09
C LEU A 683 -5.21 36.25 -23.91
N LYS A 684 -6.43 36.60 -23.50
CA LYS A 684 -6.86 38.00 -23.33
C LYS A 684 -6.80 38.42 -21.86
N VAL A 685 -5.84 39.27 -21.52
CA VAL A 685 -5.74 39.88 -20.19
C VAL A 685 -6.81 40.96 -20.05
N GLN A 686 -7.68 40.81 -19.05
CA GLN A 686 -8.75 41.76 -18.74
C GLN A 686 -8.32 42.82 -17.74
N GLN A 687 -7.56 42.41 -16.71
CA GLN A 687 -7.13 43.29 -15.63
C GLN A 687 -5.86 42.77 -14.97
N VAL A 688 -4.99 43.70 -14.57
CA VAL A 688 -3.90 43.49 -13.62
C VAL A 688 -4.04 44.53 -12.51
N GLU A 689 -3.98 44.11 -11.26
CA GLU A 689 -4.19 44.98 -10.10
C GLU A 689 -3.26 44.70 -8.94
N LEU A 690 -2.99 45.73 -8.15
CA LEU A 690 -2.34 45.65 -6.84
C LEU A 690 -3.42 45.82 -5.77
N ARG A 691 -3.47 44.89 -4.81
CA ARG A 691 -4.41 44.88 -3.67
C ARG A 691 -3.67 45.00 -2.35
N GLY A 692 -4.32 45.62 -1.37
CA GLY A 692 -3.94 45.58 0.03
C GLY A 692 -5.19 45.53 0.91
N TYR A 693 -5.05 44.94 2.09
CA TYR A 693 -6.15 44.73 3.03
C TYR A 693 -5.78 45.32 4.39
N GLU A 694 -6.74 45.96 5.07
CA GLU A 694 -6.54 46.42 6.44
C GLU A 694 -6.32 45.22 7.38
N GLY A 695 -5.15 45.16 8.02
CA GLY A 695 -4.79 44.10 8.96
C GLY A 695 -4.03 42.91 8.35
N ILE A 696 -3.96 42.79 7.02
CA ILE A 696 -3.11 41.79 6.34
C ILE A 696 -1.87 42.51 5.83
N ILE A 697 -0.72 42.28 6.47
CA ILE A 697 0.47 43.14 6.34
C ILE A 697 1.48 42.70 5.27
N ASP A 698 1.42 41.42 4.87
CA ASP A 698 2.29 40.77 3.88
C ASP A 698 1.51 39.65 3.15
N TYR A 699 2.15 38.99 2.18
CA TYR A 699 1.54 37.92 1.40
C TYR A 699 1.37 36.62 2.21
N ASP A 700 2.30 36.28 3.10
CA ASP A 700 2.17 35.12 4.02
C ASP A 700 0.94 35.24 4.93
N SER A 701 0.64 36.43 5.45
CA SER A 701 -0.58 36.71 6.20
C SER A 701 -1.85 36.54 5.35
N TYR A 702 -1.77 36.75 4.04
CA TYR A 702 -2.87 36.47 3.11
C TYR A 702 -3.01 34.98 2.84
N LEU A 703 -1.91 34.27 2.58
CA LEU A 703 -1.90 32.82 2.40
C LEU A 703 -2.48 32.12 3.64
N THR A 704 -2.01 32.48 4.83
CA THR A 704 -2.44 31.84 6.09
C THR A 704 -3.80 32.31 6.60
N GLY A 705 -4.21 33.55 6.32
CA GLY A 705 -5.48 34.13 6.79
C GLY A 705 -6.67 33.94 5.84
N VAL A 706 -6.44 33.99 4.53
CA VAL A 706 -7.49 33.90 3.49
C VAL A 706 -7.47 32.54 2.81
N ILE A 707 -6.34 32.17 2.22
CA ILE A 707 -6.23 31.00 1.33
C ILE A 707 -6.35 29.70 2.13
N LYS A 708 -5.59 29.57 3.23
CA LYS A 708 -5.51 28.35 4.05
C LYS A 708 -6.87 27.77 4.42
N SER A 709 -7.81 28.61 4.84
CA SER A 709 -9.15 28.16 5.24
C SER A 709 -10.24 28.71 4.33
N ASN A 710 -9.90 28.93 3.04
CA ASN A 710 -10.77 29.42 1.97
C ASN A 710 -11.83 30.42 2.47
N THR A 711 -11.36 31.52 3.06
CA THR A 711 -12.18 32.45 3.83
C THR A 711 -12.38 33.75 3.08
N TYR A 712 -13.63 34.23 3.01
CA TYR A 712 -13.95 35.48 2.35
C TYR A 712 -13.15 36.65 2.97
N PRO A 713 -12.31 37.37 2.20
CA PRO A 713 -11.37 38.35 2.78
C PRO A 713 -12.03 39.44 3.64
N TYR A 714 -13.27 39.84 3.31
CA TYR A 714 -14.00 40.88 4.04
C TYR A 714 -14.43 40.47 5.47
N THR A 715 -14.38 39.18 5.81
CA THR A 715 -14.71 38.67 7.15
C THR A 715 -13.55 38.87 8.14
N ILE A 716 -12.31 38.94 7.64
CA ILE A 716 -11.09 39.15 8.45
C ILE A 716 -10.48 40.54 8.28
N SER A 717 -10.81 41.24 7.19
CA SER A 717 -10.40 42.62 6.91
C SER A 717 -11.62 43.49 6.59
N PRO A 718 -11.89 44.57 7.35
CA PRO A 718 -13.03 45.43 7.08
C PRO A 718 -12.88 46.27 5.81
N LYS A 719 -11.69 46.26 5.17
CA LYS A 719 -11.34 47.16 4.08
C LYS A 719 -10.27 46.57 3.16
N MET A 720 -10.62 46.41 1.89
CA MET A 720 -9.72 46.12 0.78
C MET A 720 -9.57 47.37 -0.11
N GLU A 721 -8.36 47.65 -0.56
CA GLU A 721 -8.05 48.69 -1.54
C GLU A 721 -7.30 48.11 -2.73
N SER A 722 -7.62 48.59 -3.93
CA SER A 722 -7.04 48.14 -5.19
C SER A 722 -6.72 49.31 -6.12
N LYS A 723 -5.60 49.19 -6.83
CA LYS A 723 -5.24 50.00 -8.00
C LYS A 723 -5.04 49.07 -9.19
N PHE A 724 -5.75 49.35 -10.29
CA PHE A 724 -5.85 48.40 -11.41
C PHE A 724 -5.61 49.05 -12.79
N LYS A 725 -5.08 48.25 -13.71
CA LYS A 725 -5.02 48.54 -15.14
C LYS A 725 -5.81 47.48 -15.89
N SER A 726 -6.82 47.92 -16.64
CA SER A 726 -7.78 47.07 -17.34
C SER A 726 -7.72 47.25 -18.87
N LEU A 727 -8.15 46.23 -19.60
CA LEU A 727 -8.20 46.20 -21.08
C LEU A 727 -9.02 47.35 -21.66
N LEU A 728 -10.20 47.59 -21.07
CA LEU A 728 -11.02 48.78 -21.34
C LEU A 728 -10.65 49.84 -20.29
N PRO A 729 -10.06 50.99 -20.68
CA PRO A 729 -9.63 52.01 -19.73
C PRO A 729 -10.78 52.51 -18.87
N GLY A 730 -10.67 52.32 -17.57
CA GLY A 730 -11.77 52.64 -16.66
C GLY A 730 -12.95 51.68 -16.77
N TYR A 731 -12.69 50.38 -16.82
CA TYR A 731 -13.63 49.30 -16.49
C TYR A 731 -12.99 48.42 -15.42
N TYR A 732 -13.64 48.19 -14.29
CA TYR A 732 -13.13 47.23 -13.31
C TYR A 732 -13.71 45.85 -13.64
N TYR A 733 -12.83 44.93 -14.03
CA TYR A 733 -13.22 43.57 -14.32
C TYR A 733 -13.36 42.80 -13.00
N ARG A 734 -14.53 42.20 -12.76
CA ARG A 734 -14.78 41.30 -11.63
C ARG A 734 -15.40 40.01 -12.17
N ALA A 735 -14.67 38.91 -12.02
CA ALA A 735 -15.22 37.57 -12.16
C ALA A 735 -14.99 36.82 -10.84
N PRO A 736 -16.05 36.61 -10.03
CA PRO A 736 -15.95 35.87 -8.78
C PRO A 736 -15.34 34.49 -9.00
N ASN A 737 -14.59 34.02 -8.00
CA ASN A 737 -13.94 32.73 -8.01
C ASN A 737 -13.91 32.16 -6.59
N PHE A 738 -14.15 30.85 -6.46
CA PHE A 738 -14.36 30.19 -5.16
C PHE A 738 -13.22 30.37 -4.15
N LEU A 739 -11.99 30.54 -4.64
CA LEU A 739 -10.79 30.58 -3.80
C LEU A 739 -10.34 32.01 -3.46
N LEU A 740 -10.75 33.01 -4.26
CA LEU A 740 -10.14 34.34 -4.28
C LEU A 740 -11.10 35.52 -4.01
N ASP A 741 -12.43 35.34 -4.03
CA ASP A 741 -13.41 36.45 -3.88
C ASP A 741 -14.66 36.06 -3.06
#